data_AF-A0A4Q7IPE8-F1
#
_entry.id   AF-A0A4Q7IPE8-F1
#
_cell.length_a   1.000
_cell.length_b   1.000
_cell.length_c   1.000
_cell.angle_alpha   90.00
_cell.angle_beta   90.00
_cell.angle_gamma   90.00
#
_symmetry.space_group_name_H-M   'P 1'
#
loop_
_entity.id
_entity.type
_entity.pdbx_description
1 polymer ?
#
loop_
_entity_poly.entity_id
_entity_poly.type
_entity_poly.pdbx_seq_one_letter_code
_entity_poly.pdbx_strand_id
1 'polypeptide(L)'
;MAKRFNKLTPIATSVALSLGLTGCFGDDDNNVKVDPIDPVVTVDGVANADFNIAVSGRAVKGTLKNAALSVKTVNANGELADVAYRSEVTSVEETASATSEAEAKSLAEKAILDASPSVVTGEKGEYTIYLASDFSGPLHITVNTKKDGDDSLVKCDAFVGCGDFSAASDLDTNKNDKVDFGEWYKDELELSVVKLIKTTSSDSSSVRGIQYAEGDAAASFKANVTLFTSAAAAILIADGEISDNTIEDASSKVIRALIGDEELLATLTADISEGGAVDFTDVDGTESIDAGVLTMIQVAASIQAVAAKGDNGSISDVIEQLKNDVKDDNLEASDTFTALKKQSKAAGKILAAVVSGDTEAVKAALIEAGVDEETAEQTAAAAEEAKDKAVESGATTEENLKEDADTSEKQLDEIGDGEVLENAQKAEIYTAEIAQLTSDLTAVDTTLTSFESQLSAVAALGDKADKTNQEVVDYFVLATELNESVLDIDKATSDGLELLSTEATRLVGATNLLADKDSQYQAIADSAAAQQVIIQGLAPKWAPIVEASSKELTDATSEVETQGQVAEAAKAVAISAIENAQTADAAYEQSNINYITAKQELDDAIERINSHPDVDNAEILLSNAKVLNSSVLTAAGSYVSSADNAVSKAEAYLVAAQSTDKAEDASSKKALADSLKIDADENLLATQESTSERAEQLSSLDQTLEAARIRVENTRISELAKVGTDKLTNVSVVTREGANAVFNVGEVIFDVVNDIIEDGSFDSGSQSGTSEKYPDWRYSYNTDDLNFVFENTRDGQKVEAEGAFLSSSSSKLIFTWSGNMMSDSGQKVEIAAPSLEACETYAITGNTPNASCLALFFDGRVNDFDDAADVDISKVSSHNIVTFIDGQYGFDGTVSFDITAIDRFGNPSPVFYDDVTQYLEFVVEGITEQTEFNTTFDVKYDEPTEEIGSMKISLLNYIGYEFDVNLVDESGPLVGKVSILDDNLARIIAGDITEIENGFRINYISNESIDYTNIEVYGDR
;
A
#
# COMPACT_ATOMS: atom_id res chain seq x y z
N MET A 1 9.64 58.01 -10.96
CA MET A 1 8.20 57.69 -10.97
C MET A 1 7.74 57.24 -12.35
N ALA A 2 7.51 58.13 -13.32
CA ALA A 2 6.96 57.79 -14.67
C ALA A 2 7.76 56.81 -15.57
N LYS A 3 8.98 56.39 -15.21
CA LYS A 3 9.78 55.42 -15.99
C LYS A 3 9.78 54.00 -15.41
N ARG A 4 9.32 53.81 -14.16
CA ARG A 4 9.18 52.47 -13.54
C ARG A 4 7.76 51.90 -13.69
N PHE A 5 6.75 52.76 -13.90
CA PHE A 5 5.36 52.35 -14.16
C PHE A 5 5.06 51.91 -15.60
N ASN A 6 5.95 52.18 -16.57
CA ASN A 6 5.70 51.87 -17.99
C ASN A 6 5.91 50.39 -18.38
N LYS A 7 6.17 49.51 -17.41
CA LYS A 7 6.27 48.06 -17.61
C LYS A 7 5.10 47.27 -16.97
N LEU A 8 4.15 47.94 -16.32
CA LEU A 8 2.98 47.33 -15.67
C LEU A 8 1.77 47.14 -16.61
N THR A 9 2.01 46.84 -17.89
CA THR A 9 0.94 46.83 -18.91
C THR A 9 0.18 45.51 -19.10
N PRO A 10 0.57 44.35 -18.51
CA PRO A 10 -0.32 43.19 -18.40
C PRO A 10 -0.87 42.96 -16.98
N ILE A 11 -0.49 43.79 -16.01
CA ILE A 11 -0.84 43.67 -14.59
C ILE A 11 -2.11 44.49 -14.23
N ALA A 12 -2.80 45.05 -15.23
CA ALA A 12 -3.99 45.88 -15.01
C ALA A 12 -5.25 45.11 -14.58
N THR A 13 -5.24 43.77 -14.61
CA THR A 13 -6.42 42.98 -14.21
C THR A 13 -6.22 42.16 -12.93
N SER A 14 -5.01 42.15 -12.36
CA SER A 14 -4.72 41.40 -11.13
C SER A 14 -3.86 42.14 -10.09
N VAL A 15 -3.20 43.26 -10.40
CA VAL A 15 -2.48 44.07 -9.39
C VAL A 15 -2.66 45.56 -9.62
N ALA A 16 -3.53 46.12 -8.80
CA ALA A 16 -3.63 47.53 -8.54
C ALA A 16 -3.52 47.77 -7.01
N LEU A 17 -2.74 46.99 -6.25
CA LEU A 17 -2.74 47.20 -4.79
C LEU A 17 -1.39 47.15 -4.08
N SER A 18 -0.31 47.53 -4.77
CA SER A 18 1.01 47.64 -4.11
C SER A 18 2.01 48.57 -4.83
N LEU A 19 1.53 49.73 -5.24
CA LEU A 19 2.28 50.81 -5.91
C LEU A 19 3.54 51.27 -5.16
N GLY A 20 4.68 51.34 -5.85
CA GLY A 20 6.00 51.64 -5.23
C GLY A 20 6.52 53.09 -5.26
N LEU A 21 7.71 53.28 -4.65
CA LEU A 21 8.96 53.94 -5.15
C LEU A 21 9.71 54.90 -4.15
N THR A 22 11.00 54.69 -3.76
CA THR A 22 12.29 55.30 -4.29
C THR A 22 13.54 55.31 -3.33
N GLY A 23 14.79 55.09 -3.83
CA GLY A 23 16.06 55.01 -3.00
C GLY A 23 17.27 55.93 -3.31
N CYS A 24 18.45 55.73 -2.65
CA CYS A 24 19.88 56.07 -3.05
C CYS A 24 20.98 55.76 -1.96
N PHE A 25 22.21 55.36 -2.38
CA PHE A 25 23.38 54.78 -1.62
C PHE A 25 24.64 55.68 -1.39
N GLY A 26 25.49 55.29 -0.40
CA GLY A 26 26.99 55.30 -0.37
C GLY A 26 27.75 56.51 0.27
N ASP A 27 28.93 56.44 0.92
CA ASP A 27 29.91 55.36 1.21
C ASP A 27 31.07 55.84 2.15
N ASP A 28 31.74 54.86 2.77
CA ASP A 28 33.19 54.67 3.08
C ASP A 28 34.03 55.26 4.26
N ASP A 29 34.71 54.29 4.90
CA ASP A 29 36.13 54.18 5.34
C ASP A 29 36.69 54.82 6.63
N ASN A 30 37.14 53.97 7.58
CA ASN A 30 38.58 53.67 7.80
C ASN A 30 38.91 52.85 9.07
N ASN A 31 39.40 51.63 8.87
CA ASN A 31 40.72 51.10 9.28
C ASN A 31 41.30 51.43 10.69
N VAL A 32 41.69 50.40 11.48
CA VAL A 32 43.10 50.00 11.70
C VAL A 32 43.24 48.94 12.83
N LYS A 33 43.88 47.85 12.41
CA LYS A 33 44.58 46.71 13.05
C LYS A 33 45.42 46.97 14.32
N VAL A 34 45.45 46.03 15.28
CA VAL A 34 46.65 45.69 16.09
C VAL A 34 46.56 44.24 16.65
N ASP A 35 47.64 43.46 16.49
CA ASP A 35 47.97 42.16 17.13
C ASP A 35 49.35 42.29 17.83
N PRO A 36 49.90 41.34 18.62
CA PRO A 36 49.34 40.22 19.42
C PRO A 36 50.04 40.08 20.82
N ILE A 37 49.70 39.08 21.66
CA ILE A 37 50.59 38.56 22.74
C ILE A 37 50.39 37.04 22.91
N ASP A 38 51.47 36.23 22.84
CA ASP A 38 51.50 34.76 23.02
C ASP A 38 51.33 34.30 24.48
N PRO A 39 50.46 33.29 24.74
CA PRO A 39 50.65 32.39 25.87
C PRO A 39 50.32 30.91 25.55
N VAL A 40 51.08 29.98 26.17
CA VAL A 40 50.87 28.51 26.23
C VAL A 40 50.63 27.84 24.87
N VAL A 41 51.58 27.04 24.37
CA VAL A 41 51.35 26.24 23.14
C VAL A 41 50.39 25.10 23.46
N THR A 42 49.11 25.43 23.51
CA THR A 42 48.06 24.50 23.15
C THR A 42 48.06 24.37 21.63
N VAL A 43 47.95 23.14 21.15
CA VAL A 43 47.64 22.90 19.75
C VAL A 43 46.13 22.85 19.63
N ASP A 44 45.61 23.63 18.70
CA ASP A 44 44.18 23.65 18.39
C ASP A 44 43.85 22.42 17.54
N GLY A 45 42.89 21.65 18.00
CA GLY A 45 42.26 20.59 17.23
C GLY A 45 40.94 21.14 16.70
N VAL A 46 40.76 21.03 15.39
CA VAL A 46 39.53 21.45 14.71
C VAL A 46 38.77 20.18 14.34
N ALA A 47 37.48 20.15 14.68
CA ALA A 47 36.54 19.13 14.25
C ALA A 47 35.40 19.81 13.51
N ASN A 48 35.06 19.26 12.35
CA ASN A 48 33.99 19.77 11.48
C ASN A 48 32.96 18.67 11.31
N ALA A 49 31.69 19.02 11.42
CA ALA A 49 30.57 18.12 11.16
C ALA A 49 29.51 18.87 10.37
N ASP A 50 29.08 18.26 9.26
CA ASP A 50 27.96 18.72 8.45
C ASP A 50 26.72 17.93 8.87
N PHE A 51 25.64 18.60 9.26
CA PHE A 51 24.39 17.98 9.69
C PHE A 51 23.34 18.11 8.58
N ASN A 52 23.14 17.05 7.81
CA ASN A 52 22.25 17.05 6.65
C ASN A 52 21.47 15.74 6.43
N ILE A 53 21.54 14.75 7.32
CA ILE A 53 20.64 13.58 7.26
C ILE A 53 19.40 13.89 8.07
N ALA A 54 18.25 14.05 7.41
CA ALA A 54 17.00 14.39 8.08
C ALA A 54 16.31 13.13 8.63
N VAL A 55 15.93 13.13 9.91
CA VAL A 55 15.08 12.10 10.51
C VAL A 55 13.84 12.79 11.08
N SER A 56 12.67 12.43 10.57
CA SER A 56 11.39 13.02 10.98
C SER A 56 10.38 11.95 11.38
N GLY A 57 9.41 12.31 12.21
CA GLY A 57 8.34 11.41 12.62
C GLY A 57 7.29 12.09 13.49
N ARG A 58 6.26 11.32 13.87
CA ARG A 58 5.23 11.74 14.84
C ARG A 58 5.23 10.84 16.07
N ALA A 59 5.02 11.42 17.23
CA ALA A 59 4.87 10.70 18.49
C ALA A 59 3.38 10.57 18.86
N VAL A 60 2.82 9.38 18.61
CA VAL A 60 1.38 9.15 18.66
C VAL A 60 1.05 7.92 19.50
N LYS A 61 0.26 8.17 20.54
CA LYS A 61 -0.57 7.19 21.22
C LYS A 61 -2.00 7.72 21.19
N GLY A 62 -2.21 8.84 21.88
CA GLY A 62 -2.88 10.03 21.33
C GLY A 62 -1.78 11.09 21.17
N THR A 63 -2.04 12.18 20.44
CA THR A 63 -0.98 13.16 20.13
C THR A 63 -0.20 13.60 21.39
N LEU A 64 1.14 13.55 21.32
CA LEU A 64 2.02 14.01 22.40
C LEU A 64 2.57 15.40 22.09
N LYS A 65 2.03 16.44 22.74
CA LYS A 65 2.43 17.83 22.51
C LYS A 65 3.51 18.26 23.51
N ASN A 66 4.51 19.02 23.05
CA ASN A 66 5.63 19.52 23.87
C ASN A 66 6.37 18.40 24.65
N ALA A 67 6.35 17.17 24.15
CA ALA A 67 7.01 16.04 24.77
C ALA A 67 8.52 16.09 24.48
N ALA A 68 9.34 15.77 25.47
CA ALA A 68 10.79 15.87 25.32
C ALA A 68 11.34 14.72 24.47
N LEU A 69 12.28 15.05 23.57
CA LEU A 69 12.97 14.10 22.70
C LEU A 69 14.35 13.75 23.27
N SER A 70 14.70 12.48 23.30
CA SER A 70 16.04 11.97 23.58
C SER A 70 16.52 11.12 22.41
N VAL A 71 17.70 11.45 21.86
CA VAL A 71 18.27 10.79 20.69
C VAL A 71 19.58 10.11 21.08
N LYS A 72 19.67 8.81 20.84
CA LYS A 72 20.84 7.97 21.13
C LYS A 72 21.13 7.03 19.96
N THR A 73 22.28 6.38 19.99
CA THR A 73 22.61 5.27 19.09
C THR A 73 22.80 3.99 19.89
N VAL A 74 22.59 2.84 19.26
CA VAL A 74 22.89 1.54 19.86
C VAL A 74 24.28 1.11 19.38
N ASN A 75 25.21 0.95 20.32
CA ASN A 75 26.58 0.58 19.98
C ASN A 75 26.69 -0.93 19.64
N ALA A 76 27.86 -1.36 19.17
CA ALA A 76 28.11 -2.76 18.79
C ALA A 76 27.98 -3.80 19.94
N ASN A 77 27.83 -3.36 21.19
CA ASN A 77 27.57 -4.22 22.34
C ASN A 77 26.08 -4.22 22.77
N GLY A 78 25.19 -3.54 22.01
CA GLY A 78 23.79 -3.36 22.36
C GLY A 78 23.53 -2.28 23.42
N GLU A 79 24.51 -1.44 23.76
CA GLU A 79 24.35 -0.39 24.78
C GLU A 79 24.04 0.97 24.15
N LEU A 80 23.21 1.77 24.82
CA LEU A 80 22.86 3.13 24.38
C LEU A 80 24.04 4.10 24.57
N ALA A 81 24.42 4.80 23.50
CA ALA A 81 25.46 5.83 23.47
C ALA A 81 24.93 7.16 22.91
N ASP A 82 25.56 8.27 23.27
CA ASP A 82 25.16 9.59 22.80
C ASP A 82 25.52 9.78 21.31
N VAL A 83 24.66 10.49 20.57
CA VAL A 83 24.86 10.84 19.16
C VAL A 83 24.66 12.34 18.97
N ALA A 84 25.43 12.95 18.06
CA ALA A 84 25.32 14.38 17.79
C ALA A 84 24.16 14.63 16.82
N TYR A 85 23.33 15.64 17.10
CA TYR A 85 22.23 16.05 16.22
C TYR A 85 21.92 17.55 16.31
N ARG A 86 21.20 18.10 15.33
CA ARG A 86 20.76 19.51 15.25
C ARG A 86 19.29 19.62 14.88
N SER A 87 18.69 20.80 15.12
CA SER A 87 17.29 21.10 14.80
C SER A 87 17.09 21.65 13.38
N GLU A 88 18.17 21.99 12.69
CA GLU A 88 18.18 22.52 11.32
C GLU A 88 19.43 22.05 10.57
N VAL A 89 19.39 22.10 9.23
CA VAL A 89 20.55 21.80 8.39
C VAL A 89 21.64 22.83 8.66
N THR A 90 22.81 22.38 9.08
CA THR A 90 23.90 23.28 9.47
C THR A 90 25.26 22.61 9.39
N SER A 91 26.31 23.42 9.24
CA SER A 91 27.70 22.98 9.33
C SER A 91 28.32 23.65 10.54
N VAL A 92 28.92 22.85 11.43
CA VAL A 92 29.58 23.36 12.63
C VAL A 92 31.06 23.02 12.59
N GLU A 93 31.88 24.00 12.97
CA GLU A 93 33.31 23.87 13.19
C GLU A 93 33.56 24.21 14.66
N GLU A 94 34.03 23.23 15.43
CA GLU A 94 34.43 23.43 16.82
C GLU A 94 35.94 23.35 16.92
N THR A 95 36.51 24.28 17.68
CA THR A 95 37.94 24.30 17.96
C THR A 95 38.17 24.15 19.45
N ALA A 96 38.91 23.11 19.83
CA ALA A 96 39.32 22.93 21.21
C ALA A 96 40.85 22.92 21.31
N SER A 97 41.38 23.54 22.35
CA SER A 97 42.81 23.68 22.57
C SER A 97 43.27 22.70 23.65
N ALA A 98 44.22 21.82 23.32
CA ALA A 98 44.81 20.89 24.30
C ALA A 98 46.35 20.81 24.16
N THR A 99 46.98 19.98 24.99
CA THR A 99 48.45 19.82 24.99
C THR A 99 48.97 18.87 23.91
N SER A 100 48.06 18.17 23.21
CA SER A 100 48.34 17.32 22.06
C SER A 100 47.22 17.40 21.02
N GLU A 101 47.55 17.22 19.75
CA GLU A 101 46.61 17.39 18.63
C GLU A 101 45.44 16.37 18.69
N ALA A 102 45.71 15.14 19.11
CA ALA A 102 44.68 14.10 19.26
C ALA A 102 43.71 14.39 20.42
N GLU A 103 44.22 14.91 21.55
CA GLU A 103 43.38 15.31 22.69
C GLU A 103 42.55 16.56 22.34
N ALA A 104 43.15 17.51 21.64
CA ALA A 104 42.49 18.72 21.17
C ALA A 104 41.35 18.40 20.18
N LYS A 105 41.60 17.49 19.23
CA LYS A 105 40.58 17.02 18.28
C LYS A 105 39.45 16.26 18.98
N SER A 106 39.77 15.38 19.93
CA SER A 106 38.74 14.64 20.68
C SER A 106 37.86 15.55 21.56
N LEU A 107 38.44 16.62 22.11
CA LEU A 107 37.66 17.65 22.84
C LEU A 107 36.77 18.47 21.90
N ALA A 108 37.23 18.76 20.68
CA ALA A 108 36.42 19.42 19.65
C ALA A 108 35.27 18.51 19.17
N GLU A 109 35.53 17.23 18.91
CA GLU A 109 34.50 16.22 18.58
C GLU A 109 33.48 16.06 19.72
N LYS A 110 33.94 16.07 20.97
CA LYS A 110 33.06 16.06 22.15
C LYS A 110 32.22 17.34 22.27
N ALA A 111 32.77 18.50 21.96
CA ALA A 111 32.01 19.76 21.98
C ALA A 111 30.86 19.74 20.95
N ILE A 112 31.08 19.16 19.76
CA ILE A 112 30.02 18.96 18.76
C ILE A 112 28.91 18.06 19.29
N LEU A 113 29.27 16.97 19.99
CA LEU A 113 28.33 16.03 20.61
C LEU A 113 27.54 16.67 21.78
N ASP A 114 28.23 17.38 22.68
CA ASP A 114 27.62 18.02 23.86
C ASP A 114 26.72 19.22 23.47
N ALA A 115 26.88 19.77 22.26
CA ALA A 115 26.10 20.89 21.74
C ALA A 115 24.75 20.49 21.09
N SER A 116 24.31 19.24 21.23
CA SER A 116 22.99 18.81 20.75
C SER A 116 21.86 19.55 21.51
N PRO A 117 20.84 20.08 20.80
CA PRO A 117 19.79 20.88 21.43
C PRO A 117 18.78 20.02 22.18
N SER A 118 18.10 20.62 23.16
CA SER A 118 16.84 20.05 23.68
C SER A 118 15.74 20.26 22.65
N VAL A 119 15.15 19.17 22.16
CA VAL A 119 14.06 19.18 21.18
C VAL A 119 12.79 18.70 21.86
N VAL A 120 11.67 19.33 21.54
CA VAL A 120 10.33 18.90 21.96
C VAL A 120 9.45 18.68 20.74
N THR A 121 8.44 17.84 20.86
CA THR A 121 7.44 17.63 19.81
C THR A 121 6.55 18.86 19.60
N GLY A 122 6.07 19.03 18.37
CA GLY A 122 5.11 20.05 17.98
C GLY A 122 3.68 19.78 18.43
N GLU A 123 2.71 20.50 17.86
CA GLU A 123 1.31 20.43 18.29
C GLU A 123 0.62 19.13 17.89
N LYS A 124 1.06 18.51 16.79
CA LYS A 124 0.60 17.21 16.27
C LYS A 124 1.59 16.08 16.60
N GLY A 125 2.47 16.29 17.58
CA GLY A 125 3.47 15.32 17.99
C GLY A 125 4.64 15.17 17.02
N GLU A 126 4.75 16.04 16.01
CA GLU A 126 5.79 16.03 15.00
C GLU A 126 7.15 16.46 15.55
N TYR A 127 8.22 15.86 15.01
CA TYR A 127 9.59 16.25 15.27
C TYR A 127 10.48 16.00 14.05
N THR A 128 11.55 16.80 13.93
CA THR A 128 12.61 16.63 12.92
C THR A 128 13.96 16.91 13.56
N ILE A 129 14.93 16.04 13.30
CA ILE A 129 16.33 16.20 13.71
C ILE A 129 17.26 15.96 12.52
N TYR A 130 18.46 16.53 12.58
CA TYR A 130 19.48 16.38 11.55
C TYR A 130 20.72 15.71 12.15
N LEU A 131 21.13 14.58 11.56
CA LEU A 131 22.34 13.83 11.94
C LEU A 131 23.52 14.23 11.06
N ALA A 132 24.73 13.95 11.55
CA ALA A 132 25.96 14.19 10.80
C ALA A 132 25.99 13.38 9.50
N SER A 133 26.50 13.95 8.41
CA SER A 133 26.53 13.36 7.07
C SER A 133 27.26 12.01 6.98
N ASP A 134 28.16 11.73 7.93
CA ASP A 134 28.93 10.51 8.01
C ASP A 134 28.33 9.47 8.97
N PHE A 135 27.20 9.77 9.61
CA PHE A 135 26.53 8.84 10.50
C PHE A 135 25.88 7.70 9.72
N SER A 136 26.14 6.47 10.16
CA SER A 136 25.38 5.29 9.76
C SER A 136 25.35 4.29 10.90
N GLY A 137 24.20 3.67 11.08
CA GLY A 137 23.93 2.74 12.17
C GLY A 137 22.55 2.96 12.78
N PRO A 138 22.23 2.22 13.85
CA PRO A 138 20.95 2.31 14.53
C PRO A 138 20.82 3.60 15.33
N LEU A 139 19.68 4.23 15.21
CA LEU A 139 19.25 5.41 15.93
C LEU A 139 18.10 5.03 16.86
N HIS A 140 18.24 5.31 18.15
CA HIS A 140 17.19 5.10 19.15
C HIS A 140 16.64 6.46 19.59
N ILE A 141 15.37 6.69 19.31
CA ILE A 141 14.67 7.92 19.67
C ILE A 141 13.65 7.60 20.75
N THR A 142 13.61 8.40 21.81
CA THR A 142 12.66 8.29 22.92
C THR A 142 11.90 9.60 23.07
N VAL A 143 10.59 9.52 23.26
CA VAL A 143 9.69 10.66 23.50
C VAL A 143 9.01 10.47 24.85
N ASN A 144 9.11 11.46 25.73
CA ASN A 144 8.60 11.38 27.09
C ASN A 144 7.75 12.59 27.51
N THR A 145 6.63 12.32 28.20
CA THR A 145 5.79 13.34 28.86
C THR A 145 5.93 13.23 30.38
N LYS A 146 5.50 14.27 31.12
CA LYS A 146 5.50 14.29 32.58
C LYS A 146 4.18 14.80 33.15
N LYS A 147 3.80 14.22 34.30
CA LYS A 147 2.68 14.72 35.12
C LYS A 147 2.91 16.11 35.69
N ASP A 148 4.15 16.38 36.11
CA ASP A 148 4.53 17.62 36.78
C ASP A 148 5.88 18.15 36.23
N GLY A 149 6.01 19.47 36.16
CA GLY A 149 7.31 20.13 35.98
C GLY A 149 7.71 20.44 34.53
N ASP A 150 6.85 20.16 33.54
CA ASP A 150 6.97 20.66 32.16
C ASP A 150 5.59 20.95 31.54
N ASP A 151 5.60 21.43 30.29
CA ASP A 151 4.40 21.80 29.52
C ASP A 151 3.92 20.67 28.58
N SER A 152 4.41 19.43 28.76
CA SER A 152 4.01 18.30 27.91
C SER A 152 2.56 17.89 28.15
N LEU A 153 1.83 17.54 27.08
CA LEU A 153 0.41 17.16 27.16
C LEU A 153 0.15 15.90 26.34
N VAL A 154 -0.84 15.13 26.78
CA VAL A 154 -1.33 13.93 26.10
C VAL A 154 -2.77 14.18 25.67
N LYS A 155 -3.10 13.88 24.42
CA LYS A 155 -4.49 13.93 23.95
C LYS A 155 -5.23 12.63 24.28
N CYS A 156 -6.49 12.75 24.68
CA CYS A 156 -7.35 11.60 24.94
C CYS A 156 -7.96 11.11 23.63
N ASP A 157 -7.58 9.90 23.21
CA ASP A 157 -8.02 9.29 21.96
C ASP A 157 -8.93 8.07 22.17
N ALA A 158 -9.23 7.73 23.43
CA ALA A 158 -10.17 6.67 23.79
C ALA A 158 -11.64 7.14 23.80
N PHE A 159 -12.50 6.47 23.03
CA PHE A 159 -13.95 6.75 23.00
C PHE A 159 -14.65 6.62 24.35
N VAL A 160 -14.08 5.89 25.31
CA VAL A 160 -14.68 5.72 26.65
C VAL A 160 -14.11 6.70 27.69
N GLY A 161 -13.28 7.65 27.26
CA GLY A 161 -12.58 8.62 28.11
C GLY A 161 -11.28 8.09 28.72
N CYS A 162 -10.51 9.02 29.29
CA CYS A 162 -9.14 8.80 29.76
C CYS A 162 -8.98 8.89 31.29
N GLY A 163 -10.08 8.90 32.03
CA GLY A 163 -10.11 9.00 33.49
C GLY A 163 -10.59 10.38 33.95
N ASP A 164 -10.19 10.77 35.15
CA ASP A 164 -10.65 12.00 35.81
C ASP A 164 -9.54 13.04 35.91
N PHE A 165 -9.89 14.32 35.87
CA PHE A 165 -8.95 15.38 36.20
C PHE A 165 -8.62 15.36 37.70
N SER A 166 -7.33 15.43 38.03
CA SER A 166 -6.86 15.40 39.44
C SER A 166 -7.31 16.61 40.27
N ALA A 167 -7.67 17.71 39.60
CA ALA A 167 -8.28 18.92 40.14
C ALA A 167 -8.98 19.69 39.01
N ALA A 168 -9.83 20.67 39.35
CA ALA A 168 -10.45 21.56 38.37
C ALA A 168 -9.40 22.13 37.41
N SER A 169 -9.52 21.78 36.13
CA SER A 169 -8.56 22.07 35.08
C SER A 169 -9.16 23.05 34.08
N ASP A 170 -8.33 23.92 33.50
CA ASP A 170 -8.73 24.72 32.34
C ASP A 170 -8.76 23.88 31.05
N LEU A 171 -8.17 22.67 31.09
CA LEU A 171 -8.21 21.70 29.99
C LEU A 171 -9.50 20.86 29.97
N ASP A 172 -10.26 20.85 31.07
CA ASP A 172 -11.61 20.29 31.14
C ASP A 172 -12.56 21.28 30.45
N THR A 173 -12.95 20.98 29.20
CA THR A 173 -13.64 21.94 28.34
C THR A 173 -15.12 22.03 28.67
N ASN A 174 -15.72 20.91 29.08
CA ASN A 174 -17.15 20.80 29.40
C ASN A 174 -17.47 20.90 30.91
N LYS A 175 -16.44 20.98 31.77
CA LYS A 175 -16.52 21.11 33.24
C LYS A 175 -17.22 19.94 33.91
N ASN A 176 -17.00 18.71 33.42
CA ASN A 176 -17.56 17.49 33.98
C ASN A 176 -16.57 16.73 34.92
N ASP A 177 -15.39 17.30 35.17
CA ASP A 177 -14.27 16.74 35.95
C ASP A 177 -13.66 15.43 35.37
N LYS A 178 -14.03 15.05 34.14
CA LYS A 178 -13.51 13.88 33.41
C LYS A 178 -12.66 14.30 32.23
N VAL A 179 -11.78 13.42 31.77
CA VAL A 179 -10.98 13.60 30.55
C VAL A 179 -11.69 12.87 29.41
N ASP A 180 -12.37 13.62 28.55
CA ASP A 180 -13.17 13.06 27.45
C ASP A 180 -12.39 12.93 26.14
N PHE A 181 -12.97 12.19 25.19
CA PHE A 181 -12.40 12.01 23.85
C PHE A 181 -12.12 13.37 23.18
N GLY A 182 -10.88 13.57 22.74
CA GLY A 182 -10.38 14.80 22.14
C GLY A 182 -9.75 15.81 23.12
N GLU A 183 -9.90 15.63 24.44
CA GLU A 183 -9.37 16.57 25.43
C GLU A 183 -7.89 16.33 25.76
N TRP A 184 -7.19 17.40 26.16
CA TRP A 184 -5.80 17.35 26.58
C TRP A 184 -5.68 17.18 28.09
N TYR A 185 -4.71 16.38 28.54
CA TYR A 185 -4.45 16.18 29.97
C TYR A 185 -2.96 15.95 30.24
N LYS A 186 -2.62 15.88 31.54
CA LYS A 186 -1.26 15.64 32.03
C LYS A 186 -1.10 14.18 32.44
N ASP A 187 -0.19 13.47 31.78
CA ASP A 187 0.23 12.14 32.19
C ASP A 187 1.71 11.90 31.90
N GLU A 188 2.24 10.83 32.47
CA GLU A 188 3.61 10.37 32.30
C GLU A 188 3.60 9.10 31.45
N LEU A 189 4.26 9.16 30.29
CA LEU A 189 4.46 8.02 29.41
C LEU A 189 5.76 8.16 28.61
N GLU A 190 6.32 7.03 28.21
CA GLU A 190 7.54 6.92 27.41
C GLU A 190 7.32 6.00 26.20
N LEU A 191 7.52 6.56 25.01
CA LEU A 191 7.50 5.83 23.73
C LEU A 191 8.87 5.91 23.07
N SER A 192 9.21 4.92 22.26
CA SER A 192 10.51 4.79 21.63
C SER A 192 10.45 4.15 20.25
N VAL A 193 11.44 4.41 19.42
CA VAL A 193 11.65 3.75 18.12
C VAL A 193 13.13 3.50 17.88
N VAL A 194 13.45 2.42 17.17
CA VAL A 194 14.79 2.11 16.67
C VAL A 194 14.76 2.18 15.15
N LYS A 195 15.55 3.07 14.55
CA LYS A 195 15.64 3.27 13.09
C LYS A 195 17.04 2.97 12.58
N LEU A 196 17.18 2.22 11.49
CA LEU A 196 18.48 1.96 10.86
C LEU A 196 18.83 3.02 9.81
N ILE A 197 19.87 3.83 10.07
CA ILE A 197 20.37 4.84 9.13
C ILE A 197 21.45 4.23 8.23
N LYS A 198 21.14 4.10 6.93
CA LYS A 198 22.05 3.53 5.92
C LYS A 198 22.94 4.61 5.30
N THR A 199 24.22 4.30 5.08
CA THR A 199 25.12 5.20 4.35
C THR A 199 24.61 5.45 2.93
N THR A 200 24.48 6.70 2.53
CA THR A 200 24.33 7.06 1.11
C THR A 200 25.68 6.83 0.41
N SER A 201 25.73 5.92 -0.56
CA SER A 201 26.94 5.66 -1.34
C SER A 201 27.32 6.91 -2.14
N SER A 202 28.52 7.43 -1.90
CA SER A 202 29.12 8.62 -2.53
C SER A 202 29.52 8.44 -4.01
N ASP A 203 28.75 7.72 -4.82
CA ASP A 203 29.12 7.37 -6.21
C ASP A 203 28.79 8.45 -7.27
N SER A 204 28.48 9.69 -6.85
CA SER A 204 28.43 10.86 -7.74
C SER A 204 29.72 11.71 -7.69
N SER A 205 30.87 11.13 -7.31
CA SER A 205 32.15 11.85 -7.35
C SER A 205 32.75 11.90 -8.77
N SER A 206 32.18 12.68 -9.69
CA SER A 206 32.85 12.97 -10.97
C SER A 206 32.61 14.35 -11.58
N VAL A 207 32.58 15.43 -10.80
CA VAL A 207 32.88 16.77 -11.36
C VAL A 207 33.67 17.59 -10.33
N ARG A 208 34.98 17.73 -10.56
CA ARG A 208 35.79 18.73 -9.86
C ARG A 208 35.46 20.12 -10.40
N GLY A 209 34.79 20.92 -9.59
CA GLY A 209 34.82 22.38 -9.68
C GLY A 209 33.48 23.05 -9.96
N ILE A 210 32.54 23.00 -9.02
CA ILE A 210 31.46 23.97 -8.86
C ILE A 210 31.23 24.15 -7.35
N GLN A 211 31.19 25.40 -6.87
CA GLN A 211 30.79 25.74 -5.50
C GLN A 211 29.29 25.48 -5.34
N TYR A 212 28.91 24.76 -4.30
CA TYR A 212 27.55 24.34 -4.00
C TYR A 212 26.58 25.54 -3.93
N ALA A 213 25.54 25.50 -4.76
CA ALA A 213 24.26 26.16 -4.52
C ALA A 213 23.35 25.17 -3.78
N GLU A 214 22.42 25.68 -2.98
CA GLU A 214 21.47 24.93 -2.16
C GLU A 214 20.77 23.81 -2.95
N GLY A 215 20.63 22.62 -2.35
CA GLY A 215 19.78 21.55 -2.87
C GLY A 215 20.48 20.30 -3.43
N ASP A 216 21.48 19.73 -2.72
CA ASP A 216 21.65 18.27 -2.76
C ASP A 216 20.68 17.70 -1.72
N ALA A 217 19.67 16.93 -2.14
CA ALA A 217 18.65 16.39 -1.26
C ALA A 217 19.29 15.63 -0.09
N ALA A 218 19.09 16.14 1.12
CA ALA A 218 19.35 15.44 2.37
C ALA A 218 18.74 14.03 2.29
N ALA A 219 19.49 12.99 2.68
CA ALA A 219 18.90 11.69 2.90
C ALA A 219 17.85 11.84 4.02
N SER A 220 16.57 11.55 3.73
CA SER A 220 15.48 11.64 4.68
C SER A 220 15.01 10.25 5.12
N PHE A 221 14.77 10.07 6.42
CA PHE A 221 14.27 8.84 7.02
C PHE A 221 13.06 9.15 7.91
N LYS A 222 12.03 8.30 7.87
CA LYS A 222 10.86 8.41 8.75
C LYS A 222 11.02 7.50 9.97
N ALA A 223 10.69 8.02 11.14
CA ALA A 223 10.81 7.32 12.42
C ALA A 223 9.61 7.67 13.33
N ASN A 224 8.43 7.14 13.02
CA ASN A 224 7.26 7.33 13.88
C ASN A 224 7.45 6.66 15.24
N VAL A 225 6.95 7.30 16.30
CA VAL A 225 7.07 6.86 17.70
C VAL A 225 5.68 6.53 18.23
N THR A 226 5.39 5.24 18.40
CA THR A 226 4.07 4.68 18.72
C THR A 226 4.22 3.55 19.74
N LEU A 227 3.11 3.01 20.25
CA LEU A 227 3.15 1.80 21.08
C LEU A 227 3.90 0.65 20.38
N PHE A 228 3.57 0.41 19.11
CA PHE A 228 4.08 -0.72 18.34
C PHE A 228 5.58 -0.63 18.11
N THR A 229 6.06 0.54 17.68
CA THR A 229 7.51 0.81 17.54
C THR A 229 8.23 0.74 18.88
N SER A 230 7.56 1.05 19.99
CA SER A 230 8.14 0.93 21.32
C SER A 230 8.28 -0.53 21.77
N ALA A 231 7.33 -1.40 21.41
CA ALA A 231 7.44 -2.85 21.64
C ALA A 231 8.55 -3.46 20.75
N ALA A 232 8.63 -3.05 19.49
CA ALA A 232 9.69 -3.46 18.57
C ALA A 232 11.07 -3.01 19.08
N ALA A 233 11.19 -1.77 19.55
CA ALA A 233 12.43 -1.25 20.15
C ALA A 233 12.88 -2.07 21.37
N ALA A 234 11.94 -2.53 22.21
CA ALA A 234 12.27 -3.35 23.38
C ALA A 234 12.85 -4.72 23.00
N ILE A 235 12.37 -5.33 21.89
CA ILE A 235 12.92 -6.57 21.32
C ILE A 235 14.34 -6.30 20.79
N LEU A 236 14.47 -5.29 19.91
CA LEU A 236 15.73 -4.96 19.24
C LEU A 236 16.87 -4.61 20.21
N ILE A 237 16.57 -3.87 21.27
CA ILE A 237 17.57 -3.49 22.29
C ILE A 237 17.98 -4.71 23.14
N ALA A 238 17.07 -5.65 23.39
CA ALA A 238 17.37 -6.86 24.17
C ALA A 238 18.28 -7.84 23.40
N ASP A 239 18.06 -7.98 22.09
CA ASP A 239 18.81 -8.89 21.23
C ASP A 239 20.18 -8.31 20.81
N GLY A 240 20.28 -6.98 20.71
CA GLY A 240 21.53 -6.24 20.53
C GLY A 240 22.10 -6.21 19.11
N GLU A 241 21.62 -7.06 18.19
CA GLU A 241 21.92 -7.01 16.76
C GLU A 241 20.80 -6.26 16.02
N ILE A 242 21.13 -5.14 15.38
CA ILE A 242 20.16 -4.31 14.64
C ILE A 242 20.56 -4.25 13.17
N SER A 243 19.70 -4.82 12.33
CA SER A 243 19.78 -4.94 10.88
C SER A 243 18.36 -4.84 10.28
N ASP A 244 18.24 -4.75 8.95
CA ASP A 244 16.94 -4.77 8.28
C ASP A 244 16.11 -6.01 8.67
N ASN A 245 16.72 -7.21 8.62
CA ASN A 245 16.03 -8.46 8.94
C ASN A 245 15.51 -8.50 10.39
N THR A 246 16.32 -8.03 11.34
CA THR A 246 15.90 -8.02 12.76
C THR A 246 14.81 -6.97 13.02
N ILE A 247 14.79 -5.87 12.25
CA ILE A 247 13.72 -4.86 12.32
C ILE A 247 12.42 -5.42 11.73
N GLU A 248 12.51 -6.15 10.61
CA GLU A 248 11.39 -6.87 10.00
C GLU A 248 10.83 -7.94 10.97
N ASP A 249 11.69 -8.80 11.52
CA ASP A 249 11.30 -9.84 12.49
C ASP A 249 10.61 -9.23 13.72
N ALA A 250 11.14 -8.13 14.27
CA ALA A 250 10.54 -7.43 15.40
C ALA A 250 9.20 -6.76 15.04
N SER A 251 9.10 -6.17 13.85
CA SER A 251 7.87 -5.51 13.36
C SER A 251 6.76 -6.55 13.13
N SER A 252 7.06 -7.63 12.41
CA SER A 252 6.17 -8.79 12.23
C SER A 252 5.70 -9.35 13.57
N LYS A 253 6.63 -9.61 14.50
CA LYS A 253 6.29 -10.14 15.83
C LYS A 253 5.30 -9.25 16.56
N VAL A 254 5.51 -7.93 16.55
CA VAL A 254 4.63 -6.96 17.22
C VAL A 254 3.26 -6.89 16.54
N ILE A 255 3.20 -6.84 15.21
CA ILE A 255 1.94 -6.82 14.45
C ILE A 255 1.15 -8.09 14.74
N ARG A 256 1.75 -9.27 14.59
CA ARG A 256 1.09 -10.55 14.87
C ARG A 256 0.56 -10.64 16.30
N ALA A 257 1.32 -10.12 17.26
CA ALA A 257 0.99 -10.18 18.67
C ALA A 257 -0.14 -9.22 19.07
N LEU A 258 -0.14 -7.98 18.56
CA LEU A 258 -1.07 -6.92 19.01
C LEU A 258 -2.19 -6.61 18.02
N ILE A 259 -2.06 -7.03 16.75
CA ILE A 259 -3.05 -6.86 15.68
C ILE A 259 -3.60 -8.21 15.23
N GLY A 260 -2.74 -9.21 15.04
CA GLY A 260 -3.14 -10.56 14.62
C GLY A 260 -2.83 -10.81 13.15
N ASP A 261 -3.58 -10.16 12.26
CA ASP A 261 -3.46 -10.31 10.80
C ASP A 261 -2.32 -9.45 10.24
N GLU A 262 -1.23 -10.10 9.80
CA GLU A 262 -0.09 -9.42 9.18
C GLU A 262 -0.37 -8.93 7.76
N GLU A 263 -1.33 -9.54 7.03
CA GLU A 263 -1.66 -9.11 5.67
C GLU A 263 -2.28 -7.72 5.67
N LEU A 264 -3.06 -7.41 6.72
CA LEU A 264 -3.67 -6.11 6.94
C LEU A 264 -2.64 -4.96 7.01
N LEU A 265 -1.40 -5.26 7.41
CA LEU A 265 -0.32 -4.30 7.61
C LEU A 265 0.95 -4.71 6.86
N ALA A 266 0.81 -5.40 5.72
CA ALA A 266 1.92 -5.94 4.94
C ALA A 266 2.98 -4.89 4.57
N THR A 267 2.58 -3.63 4.40
CA THR A 267 3.45 -2.49 4.09
C THR A 267 4.32 -2.05 5.27
N LEU A 268 3.93 -2.39 6.51
CA LEU A 268 4.62 -2.05 7.75
C LEU A 268 5.41 -3.23 8.35
N THR A 269 5.25 -4.45 7.82
CA THR A 269 5.93 -5.65 8.32
C THR A 269 7.45 -5.55 8.19
N ALA A 270 7.96 -4.83 7.19
CA ALA A 270 9.39 -4.60 7.00
C ALA A 270 9.97 -3.58 8.00
N ASP A 271 9.25 -2.49 8.29
CA ASP A 271 9.62 -1.48 9.27
C ASP A 271 8.39 -0.69 9.72
N ILE A 272 7.86 -1.02 10.90
CA ILE A 272 6.64 -0.39 11.45
C ILE A 272 6.82 1.09 11.82
N SER A 273 8.05 1.62 11.77
CA SER A 273 8.30 3.05 12.00
C SER A 273 7.95 3.96 10.82
N GLU A 274 7.65 3.40 9.65
CA GLU A 274 7.32 4.16 8.44
C GLU A 274 5.86 4.65 8.40
N GLY A 275 4.97 4.11 9.24
CA GLY A 275 3.54 4.44 9.22
C GLY A 275 2.82 4.22 10.55
N GLY A 276 1.48 4.29 10.51
CA GLY A 276 0.62 3.98 11.66
C GLY A 276 0.66 4.99 12.81
N ALA A 277 1.06 6.24 12.57
CA ALA A 277 1.12 7.29 13.59
C ALA A 277 0.07 8.36 13.35
N VAL A 278 -1.19 7.92 13.44
CA VAL A 278 -2.38 8.73 13.21
C VAL A 278 -3.14 8.90 14.52
N ASP A 279 -3.55 10.13 14.82
CA ASP A 279 -4.49 10.43 15.90
C ASP A 279 -5.88 10.64 15.31
N PHE A 280 -6.81 9.70 15.55
CA PHE A 280 -8.15 9.78 14.98
C PHE A 280 -8.92 11.03 15.44
N THR A 281 -8.57 11.63 16.58
CA THR A 281 -9.21 12.86 17.06
C THR A 281 -8.83 14.12 16.26
N ASP A 282 -7.78 14.04 15.43
CA ASP A 282 -7.22 15.16 14.65
C ASP A 282 -6.43 14.65 13.45
N VAL A 283 -7.18 14.07 12.51
CA VAL A 283 -6.65 13.55 11.25
C VAL A 283 -6.45 14.73 10.29
N ASP A 284 -5.24 14.85 9.75
CA ASP A 284 -4.82 15.99 8.93
C ASP A 284 -4.44 15.65 7.49
N GLY A 285 -4.81 14.45 7.03
CA GLY A 285 -4.59 14.00 5.64
C GLY A 285 -3.15 13.62 5.30
N THR A 286 -2.20 13.74 6.24
CA THR A 286 -0.78 13.42 5.97
C THR A 286 -0.49 11.93 5.85
N GLU A 287 -1.36 11.09 6.39
CA GLU A 287 -1.32 9.63 6.28
C GLU A 287 -2.73 9.14 5.89
N SER A 288 -2.80 8.14 5.00
CA SER A 288 -4.06 7.49 4.65
C SER A 288 -4.57 6.63 5.80
N ILE A 289 -5.89 6.60 5.97
CA ILE A 289 -6.56 5.74 6.94
C ILE A 289 -7.15 4.54 6.19
N ASP A 290 -6.63 3.35 6.51
CA ASP A 290 -7.12 2.06 6.06
C ASP A 290 -7.50 1.17 7.27
N ALA A 291 -8.07 -0.01 7.03
CA ALA A 291 -8.45 -0.96 8.07
C ALA A 291 -7.31 -1.32 9.04
N GLY A 292 -6.07 -1.40 8.55
CA GLY A 292 -4.89 -1.71 9.37
C GLY A 292 -4.53 -0.56 10.30
N VAL A 293 -4.46 0.65 9.76
CA VAL A 293 -4.20 1.88 10.52
C VAL A 293 -5.31 2.11 11.55
N LEU A 294 -6.59 1.93 11.20
CA LEU A 294 -7.70 2.01 12.15
C LEU A 294 -7.54 1.01 13.29
N THR A 295 -7.19 -0.23 12.98
CA THR A 295 -6.97 -1.27 13.99
C THR A 295 -5.81 -0.89 14.93
N MET A 296 -4.71 -0.37 14.39
CA MET A 296 -3.59 0.14 15.19
C MET A 296 -4.00 1.29 16.11
N ILE A 297 -4.74 2.27 15.59
CA ILE A 297 -5.28 3.39 16.37
C ILE A 297 -6.16 2.87 17.51
N GLN A 298 -7.12 2.00 17.22
CA GLN A 298 -8.08 1.53 18.24
C GLN A 298 -7.39 0.70 19.33
N VAL A 299 -6.36 -0.08 19.00
CA VAL A 299 -5.53 -0.78 19.99
C VAL A 299 -4.74 0.21 20.84
N ALA A 300 -4.12 1.23 20.23
CA ALA A 300 -3.37 2.26 20.96
C ALA A 300 -4.27 3.10 21.90
N ALA A 301 -5.44 3.50 21.43
CA ALA A 301 -6.44 4.25 22.20
C ALA A 301 -6.95 3.45 23.41
N SER A 302 -7.19 2.14 23.20
CA SER A 302 -7.73 1.26 24.24
C SER A 302 -6.83 1.10 25.46
N ILE A 303 -5.52 1.40 25.35
CA ILE A 303 -4.60 1.43 26.50
C ILE A 303 -5.04 2.46 27.56
N GLN A 304 -5.56 3.62 27.15
CA GLN A 304 -6.05 4.64 28.09
C GLN A 304 -7.26 4.13 28.84
N ALA A 305 -8.19 3.48 28.14
CA ALA A 305 -9.36 2.87 28.74
C ALA A 305 -9.00 1.78 29.76
N VAL A 306 -7.96 0.99 29.47
CA VAL A 306 -7.43 -0.04 30.40
C VAL A 306 -6.81 0.61 31.64
N ALA A 307 -6.00 1.66 31.47
CA ALA A 307 -5.37 2.37 32.58
C ALA A 307 -6.38 3.15 33.45
N ALA A 308 -7.35 3.81 32.83
CA ALA A 308 -8.37 4.62 33.51
C ALA A 308 -9.25 3.80 34.45
N LYS A 309 -9.47 2.50 34.16
CA LYS A 309 -10.20 1.58 35.04
C LYS A 309 -9.43 1.21 36.33
N GLY A 310 -8.14 1.56 36.40
CA GLY A 310 -7.32 1.54 37.63
C GLY A 310 -6.83 0.17 38.10
N ASP A 311 -7.41 -0.94 37.61
CA ASP A 311 -7.04 -2.30 38.01
C ASP A 311 -5.65 -2.73 37.49
N ASN A 312 -5.14 -2.10 36.43
CA ASN A 312 -3.89 -2.46 35.73
C ASN A 312 -2.75 -1.43 35.88
N GLY A 313 -2.89 -0.46 36.78
CA GLY A 313 -1.89 0.59 37.00
C GLY A 313 -2.05 1.81 36.10
N SER A 314 -0.99 2.61 36.00
CA SER A 314 -0.94 3.81 35.16
C SER A 314 -0.73 3.47 33.68
N ILE A 315 -0.89 4.45 32.79
CA ILE A 315 -0.63 4.28 31.35
C ILE A 315 0.81 3.76 31.11
N SER A 316 1.79 4.30 31.85
CA SER A 316 3.17 3.83 31.78
C SER A 316 3.31 2.37 32.19
N ASP A 317 2.61 1.94 33.26
CA ASP A 317 2.65 0.55 33.72
C ASP A 317 2.03 -0.39 32.68
N VAL A 318 0.91 0.00 32.06
CA VAL A 318 0.24 -0.78 31.00
C VAL A 318 1.15 -0.93 29.78
N ILE A 319 1.74 0.19 29.32
CA ILE A 319 2.65 0.20 28.17
C ILE A 319 3.90 -0.66 28.46
N GLU A 320 4.51 -0.52 29.63
CA GLU A 320 5.68 -1.31 30.03
C GLU A 320 5.37 -2.80 30.13
N GLN A 321 4.21 -3.15 30.70
CA GLN A 321 3.76 -4.53 30.79
C GLN A 321 3.52 -5.14 29.40
N LEU A 322 2.83 -4.43 28.49
CA LEU A 322 2.61 -4.91 27.12
C LEU A 322 3.92 -5.08 26.33
N LYS A 323 4.86 -4.13 26.44
CA LYS A 323 6.20 -4.26 25.82
C LYS A 323 6.90 -5.53 26.29
N ASN A 324 6.87 -5.80 27.59
CA ASN A 324 7.50 -6.98 28.17
C ASN A 324 6.76 -8.27 27.78
N ASP A 325 5.42 -8.26 27.79
CA ASP A 325 4.62 -9.42 27.43
C ASP A 325 4.78 -9.80 25.95
N VAL A 326 4.88 -8.83 25.03
CA VAL A 326 5.21 -9.09 23.61
C VAL A 326 6.64 -9.64 23.48
N LYS A 327 7.59 -9.00 24.16
CA LYS A 327 9.01 -9.42 24.11
C LYS A 327 9.20 -10.84 24.62
N ASP A 328 8.55 -11.18 25.75
CA ASP A 328 8.69 -12.44 26.47
C ASP A 328 7.67 -13.51 26.02
N ASP A 329 6.85 -13.25 24.98
CA ASP A 329 5.81 -14.14 24.44
C ASP A 329 4.78 -14.60 25.48
N ASN A 330 4.29 -13.65 26.30
CA ASN A 330 3.45 -13.93 27.47
C ASN A 330 2.10 -13.16 27.48
N LEU A 331 1.66 -12.63 26.34
CA LEU A 331 0.43 -11.84 26.23
C LEU A 331 -0.83 -12.60 26.67
N GLU A 332 -0.99 -13.86 26.30
CA GLU A 332 -2.18 -14.67 26.62
C GLU A 332 -2.40 -14.88 28.13
N ALA A 333 -1.32 -14.83 28.92
CA ALA A 333 -1.39 -14.93 30.38
C ALA A 333 -1.53 -13.56 31.08
N SER A 334 -1.52 -12.47 30.31
CA SER A 334 -1.53 -11.10 30.84
C SER A 334 -2.95 -10.61 31.07
N ASP A 335 -3.24 -10.28 32.33
CA ASP A 335 -4.50 -9.62 32.72
C ASP A 335 -4.64 -8.25 32.01
N THR A 336 -3.52 -7.55 31.81
CA THR A 336 -3.44 -6.27 31.08
C THR A 336 -3.83 -6.45 29.62
N PHE A 337 -3.30 -7.48 28.94
CA PHE A 337 -3.65 -7.77 27.56
C PHE A 337 -5.10 -8.25 27.41
N THR A 338 -5.59 -9.08 28.34
CA THR A 338 -6.99 -9.50 28.37
C THR A 338 -7.94 -8.30 28.50
N ALA A 339 -7.57 -7.33 29.35
CA ALA A 339 -8.31 -6.08 29.47
C ALA A 339 -8.24 -5.25 28.19
N LEU A 340 -7.08 -5.19 27.53
CA LEU A 340 -6.88 -4.54 26.23
C LEU A 340 -7.79 -5.15 25.17
N LYS A 341 -7.76 -6.48 24.96
CA LYS A 341 -8.64 -7.19 24.01
C LYS A 341 -10.11 -6.83 24.18
N LYS A 342 -10.58 -6.79 25.42
CA LYS A 342 -11.95 -6.39 25.73
C LYS A 342 -12.23 -4.91 25.39
N GLN A 343 -11.30 -4.00 25.65
CA GLN A 343 -11.46 -2.58 25.34
C GLN A 343 -11.38 -2.31 23.83
N SER A 344 -10.43 -2.92 23.13
CA SER A 344 -10.26 -2.77 21.68
C SER A 344 -11.48 -3.29 20.91
N LYS A 345 -12.08 -4.41 21.34
CA LYS A 345 -13.36 -4.90 20.81
C LYS A 345 -14.51 -3.91 21.01
N ALA A 346 -14.58 -3.27 22.18
CA ALA A 346 -15.60 -2.25 22.43
C ALA A 346 -15.34 -1.00 21.57
N ALA A 347 -14.08 -0.59 21.42
CA ALA A 347 -13.67 0.53 20.57
C ALA A 347 -14.00 0.29 19.09
N GLY A 348 -13.77 -0.93 18.57
CA GLY A 348 -14.14 -1.31 17.20
C GLY A 348 -15.63 -1.20 16.93
N LYS A 349 -16.48 -1.67 17.85
CA LYS A 349 -17.93 -1.51 17.77
C LYS A 349 -18.38 -0.05 17.79
N ILE A 350 -17.74 0.76 18.63
CA ILE A 350 -18.03 2.20 18.69
C ILE A 350 -17.60 2.85 17.38
N LEU A 351 -16.42 2.54 16.86
CA LEU A 351 -15.93 3.06 15.58
C LEU A 351 -16.88 2.70 14.43
N ALA A 352 -17.27 1.42 14.30
CA ALA A 352 -18.22 0.98 13.28
C ALA A 352 -19.57 1.73 13.40
N ALA A 353 -20.04 1.97 14.62
CA ALA A 353 -21.24 2.77 14.86
C ALA A 353 -21.05 4.26 14.46
N VAL A 354 -19.91 4.86 14.80
CA VAL A 354 -19.58 6.27 14.48
C VAL A 354 -19.55 6.46 12.97
N VAL A 355 -18.88 5.56 12.26
CA VAL A 355 -18.76 5.60 10.80
C VAL A 355 -20.08 5.28 10.10
N SER A 356 -20.98 4.52 10.74
CA SER A 356 -22.31 4.26 10.17
C SER A 356 -23.21 5.50 10.07
N GLY A 357 -22.89 6.58 10.81
CA GLY A 357 -23.68 7.80 10.90
C GLY A 357 -24.98 7.67 11.71
N ASP A 358 -25.16 6.57 12.45
CA ASP A 358 -26.30 6.36 13.35
C ASP A 358 -25.95 6.80 14.77
N THR A 359 -26.22 8.07 15.08
CA THR A 359 -25.94 8.68 16.40
C THR A 359 -26.58 7.92 17.56
N GLU A 360 -27.74 7.27 17.37
CA GLU A 360 -28.37 6.45 18.42
C GLU A 360 -27.64 5.11 18.60
N ALA A 361 -27.10 4.52 17.53
CA ALA A 361 -26.22 3.35 17.61
C ALA A 361 -24.90 3.68 18.31
N VAL A 362 -24.31 4.85 18.04
CA VAL A 362 -23.08 5.33 18.72
C VAL A 362 -23.31 5.46 20.21
N LYS A 363 -24.40 6.15 20.61
CA LYS A 363 -24.80 6.30 22.02
C LYS A 363 -25.01 4.94 22.68
N ALA A 364 -25.69 4.01 22.01
CA ALA A 364 -25.92 2.67 22.54
C ALA A 364 -24.61 1.89 22.74
N ALA A 365 -23.68 1.97 21.78
CA ALA A 365 -22.37 1.32 21.86
C ALA A 365 -21.50 1.89 23.00
N LEU A 366 -21.50 3.22 23.18
CA LEU A 366 -20.81 3.90 24.28
C LEU A 366 -21.37 3.51 25.65
N ILE A 367 -22.70 3.45 25.79
CA ILE A 367 -23.35 3.01 27.03
C ILE A 367 -23.05 1.53 27.31
N GLU A 368 -23.05 0.67 26.29
CA GLU A 368 -22.64 -0.74 26.43
C GLU A 368 -21.18 -0.87 26.89
N ALA A 369 -20.30 0.02 26.41
CA ALA A 369 -18.90 0.09 26.82
C ALA A 369 -18.69 0.66 28.24
N GLY A 370 -19.73 1.25 28.83
CA GLY A 370 -19.77 1.71 30.22
C GLY A 370 -19.75 3.22 30.42
N VAL A 371 -19.96 4.01 29.37
CA VAL A 371 -20.07 5.48 29.43
C VAL A 371 -21.49 5.87 29.89
N ASP A 372 -21.62 6.85 30.77
CA ASP A 372 -22.96 7.36 31.15
C ASP A 372 -23.61 8.17 30.03
N GLU A 373 -24.94 8.29 30.09
CA GLU A 373 -25.76 8.87 29.03
C GLU A 373 -25.40 10.32 28.66
N GLU A 374 -25.00 11.14 29.64
CA GLU A 374 -24.62 12.54 29.41
C GLU A 374 -23.25 12.64 28.72
N THR A 375 -22.29 11.83 29.14
CA THR A 375 -20.95 11.75 28.54
C THR A 375 -20.99 11.08 27.15
N ALA A 376 -21.87 10.10 26.96
CA ALA A 376 -22.03 9.37 25.70
C ALA A 376 -22.56 10.27 24.58
N GLU A 377 -23.46 11.20 24.87
CA GLU A 377 -23.97 12.15 23.88
C GLU A 377 -22.88 13.12 23.39
N GLN A 378 -22.04 13.60 24.29
CA GLN A 378 -20.92 14.49 23.94
C GLN A 378 -19.83 13.75 23.16
N THR A 379 -19.49 12.53 23.59
CA THR A 379 -18.49 11.71 22.92
C THR A 379 -18.95 11.29 21.52
N ALA A 380 -20.24 11.00 21.33
CA ALA A 380 -20.80 10.71 20.01
C ALA A 380 -20.60 11.90 19.05
N ALA A 381 -20.89 13.12 19.49
CA ALA A 381 -20.69 14.32 18.67
C ALA A 381 -19.20 14.57 18.34
N ALA A 382 -18.31 14.40 19.31
CA ALA A 382 -16.87 14.56 19.10
C ALA A 382 -16.29 13.47 18.18
N ALA A 383 -16.79 12.24 18.28
CA ALA A 383 -16.41 11.14 17.40
C ALA A 383 -16.95 11.33 15.97
N GLU A 384 -18.16 11.85 15.81
CA GLU A 384 -18.69 12.27 14.51
C GLU A 384 -17.84 13.39 13.90
N GLU A 385 -17.46 14.42 14.68
CA GLU A 385 -16.56 15.49 14.20
C GLU A 385 -15.18 14.94 13.80
N ALA A 386 -14.63 13.99 14.55
CA ALA A 386 -13.38 13.31 14.21
C ALA A 386 -13.50 12.50 12.91
N LYS A 387 -14.60 11.75 12.74
CA LYS A 387 -14.92 11.03 11.51
C LYS A 387 -15.03 11.99 10.33
N ASP A 388 -15.78 13.08 10.50
CA ASP A 388 -15.95 14.10 9.47
C ASP A 388 -14.60 14.74 9.12
N LYS A 389 -13.74 15.09 10.09
CA LYS A 389 -12.37 15.57 9.84
C LYS A 389 -11.50 14.56 9.09
N ALA A 390 -11.62 13.27 9.39
CA ALA A 390 -10.88 12.22 8.68
C ALA A 390 -11.27 12.14 7.19
N VAL A 391 -12.56 12.35 6.90
CA VAL A 391 -13.08 12.41 5.52
C VAL A 391 -12.72 13.75 4.85
N GLU A 392 -12.94 14.86 5.54
CA GLU A 392 -12.67 16.24 5.07
C GLU A 392 -11.18 16.49 4.80
N SER A 393 -10.28 15.87 5.57
CA SER A 393 -8.83 15.98 5.36
C SER A 393 -8.31 15.15 4.19
N GLY A 394 -9.16 14.31 3.57
CA GLY A 394 -8.76 13.41 2.48
C GLY A 394 -7.95 12.19 2.91
N ALA A 395 -7.84 11.93 4.22
CA ALA A 395 -7.16 10.74 4.73
C ALA A 395 -7.90 9.44 4.34
N THR A 396 -9.22 9.51 4.17
CA THR A 396 -10.09 8.42 3.69
C THR A 396 -11.37 8.99 3.09
N THR A 397 -12.26 8.15 2.57
CA THR A 397 -13.59 8.53 2.08
C THR A 397 -14.66 7.94 2.99
N GLU A 398 -15.88 8.49 3.02
CA GLU A 398 -16.99 7.94 3.82
C GLU A 398 -17.28 6.45 3.49
N GLU A 399 -17.13 6.05 2.22
CA GLU A 399 -17.33 4.66 1.78
C GLU A 399 -16.20 3.74 2.25
N ASN A 400 -14.94 4.14 2.01
CA ASN A 400 -13.77 3.36 2.42
C ASN A 400 -13.69 3.26 3.94
N LEU A 401 -13.87 4.37 4.67
CA LEU A 401 -13.87 4.39 6.13
C LEU A 401 -14.90 3.43 6.71
N LYS A 402 -16.05 3.24 6.04
CA LYS A 402 -17.08 2.29 6.47
C LYS A 402 -16.64 0.83 6.28
N GLU A 403 -16.10 0.49 5.12
CA GLU A 403 -15.57 -0.86 4.86
C GLU A 403 -14.37 -1.17 5.76
N ASP A 404 -13.48 -0.19 5.93
CA ASP A 404 -12.30 -0.28 6.76
C ASP A 404 -12.66 -0.39 8.24
N ALA A 405 -13.68 0.34 8.71
CA ALA A 405 -14.18 0.21 10.07
C ALA A 405 -14.87 -1.14 10.33
N ASP A 406 -15.65 -1.67 9.37
CA ASP A 406 -16.24 -3.02 9.46
C ASP A 406 -15.16 -4.10 9.48
N THR A 407 -14.09 -3.93 8.71
CA THR A 407 -12.93 -4.84 8.69
C THR A 407 -12.13 -4.72 9.99
N SER A 408 -11.86 -3.49 10.44
CA SER A 408 -11.20 -3.22 11.71
C SER A 408 -11.99 -3.77 12.90
N GLU A 409 -13.33 -3.67 12.93
CA GLU A 409 -14.16 -4.27 13.99
C GLU A 409 -13.93 -5.79 14.09
N LYS A 410 -13.90 -6.50 12.96
CA LYS A 410 -13.62 -7.95 12.93
C LYS A 410 -12.21 -8.27 13.39
N GLN A 411 -11.23 -7.49 12.96
CA GLN A 411 -9.84 -7.69 13.34
C GLN A 411 -9.60 -7.38 14.83
N LEU A 412 -10.27 -6.37 15.37
CA LEU A 412 -10.25 -6.02 16.79
C LEU A 412 -10.87 -7.11 17.68
N ASP A 413 -11.76 -7.94 17.12
CA ASP A 413 -12.25 -9.15 17.77
C ASP A 413 -11.20 -10.26 17.87
N GLU A 414 -10.21 -10.24 16.98
CA GLU A 414 -9.19 -11.27 16.77
C GLU A 414 -7.79 -10.84 17.27
N ILE A 415 -7.63 -9.65 17.87
CA ILE A 415 -6.32 -9.23 18.39
C ILE A 415 -5.77 -10.22 19.43
N GLY A 416 -4.49 -10.54 19.31
CA GLY A 416 -3.84 -11.60 20.08
C GLY A 416 -3.99 -13.00 19.50
N ASP A 417 -4.91 -13.22 18.55
CA ASP A 417 -5.15 -14.52 17.92
C ASP A 417 -4.25 -14.73 16.69
N GLY A 418 -3.23 -13.90 16.43
CA GLY A 418 -2.35 -14.03 15.26
C GLY A 418 -1.65 -15.39 15.17
N GLU A 419 -1.21 -15.93 16.31
CA GLU A 419 -0.67 -17.30 16.35
C GLU A 419 -1.77 -18.35 16.13
N VAL A 420 -3.01 -18.10 16.59
CA VAL A 420 -4.16 -18.99 16.39
C VAL A 420 -4.59 -19.02 14.92
N LEU A 421 -4.61 -17.88 14.23
CA LEU A 421 -4.91 -17.75 12.80
C LEU A 421 -3.84 -18.43 11.93
N GLU A 422 -2.57 -18.17 12.20
CA GLU A 422 -1.46 -18.83 11.49
C GLU A 422 -1.49 -20.35 11.73
N ASN A 423 -1.78 -20.78 12.97
CA ASN A 423 -1.91 -22.18 13.32
C ASN A 423 -3.13 -22.82 12.63
N ALA A 424 -4.24 -22.09 12.47
CA ALA A 424 -5.42 -22.55 11.74
C ALA A 424 -5.15 -22.71 10.23
N GLN A 425 -4.43 -21.77 9.61
CA GLN A 425 -3.99 -21.89 8.21
C GLN A 425 -3.05 -23.09 8.02
N LYS A 426 -2.05 -23.25 8.91
CA LYS A 426 -1.16 -24.42 8.91
C LYS A 426 -1.94 -25.72 9.11
N ALA A 427 -2.95 -25.72 9.98
CA ALA A 427 -3.83 -26.86 10.20
C ALA A 427 -4.57 -27.28 8.93
N GLU A 428 -5.07 -26.31 8.15
CA GLU A 428 -5.76 -26.58 6.88
C GLU A 428 -4.81 -27.18 5.84
N ILE A 429 -3.62 -26.59 5.67
CA ILE A 429 -2.58 -27.10 4.77
C ILE A 429 -2.19 -28.53 5.15
N TYR A 430 -1.85 -28.78 6.42
CA TYR A 430 -1.46 -30.12 6.87
C TYR A 430 -2.60 -31.14 6.74
N THR A 431 -3.85 -30.71 6.91
CA THR A 431 -5.01 -31.59 6.70
C THR A 431 -5.12 -32.01 5.23
N ALA A 432 -4.91 -31.10 4.29
CA ALA A 432 -4.90 -31.41 2.85
C ALA A 432 -3.74 -32.34 2.47
N GLU A 433 -2.53 -32.09 2.98
CA GLU A 433 -1.36 -32.95 2.76
C GLU A 433 -1.55 -34.36 3.35
N ILE A 434 -2.13 -34.49 4.54
CA ILE A 434 -2.50 -35.79 5.13
C ILE A 434 -3.55 -36.52 4.29
N ALA A 435 -4.53 -35.81 3.73
CA ALA A 435 -5.54 -36.40 2.87
C ALA A 435 -4.92 -36.99 1.59
N GLN A 436 -3.99 -36.26 0.97
CA GLN A 436 -3.24 -36.75 -0.19
C GLN A 436 -2.40 -37.99 0.17
N LEU A 437 -1.63 -37.92 1.26
CA LEU A 437 -0.85 -39.06 1.75
C LEU A 437 -1.73 -40.30 2.03
N THR A 438 -2.92 -40.08 2.61
CA THR A 438 -3.90 -41.16 2.85
C THR A 438 -4.36 -41.82 1.55
N SER A 439 -4.63 -41.02 0.51
CA SER A 439 -5.01 -41.52 -0.81
C SER A 439 -3.90 -42.37 -1.42
N ASP A 440 -2.66 -41.88 -1.37
CA ASP A 440 -1.49 -42.58 -1.93
C ASP A 440 -1.23 -43.91 -1.21
N LEU A 441 -1.32 -43.93 0.13
CA LEU A 441 -1.18 -45.16 0.92
C LEU A 441 -2.30 -46.16 0.67
N THR A 442 -3.52 -45.69 0.43
CA THR A 442 -4.66 -46.54 0.08
C THR A 442 -4.45 -47.22 -1.27
N ALA A 443 -3.86 -46.52 -2.25
CA ALA A 443 -3.51 -47.09 -3.54
C ALA A 443 -2.44 -48.21 -3.41
N VAL A 444 -1.44 -48.00 -2.54
CA VAL A 444 -0.42 -49.01 -2.24
C VAL A 444 -1.02 -50.24 -1.54
N ASP A 445 -1.84 -50.05 -0.50
CA ASP A 445 -2.49 -51.17 0.21
C ASP A 445 -3.45 -51.97 -0.70
N THR A 446 -4.15 -51.29 -1.61
CA THR A 446 -5.00 -51.94 -2.62
C THR A 446 -4.20 -52.83 -3.55
N THR A 447 -3.05 -52.31 -4.03
CA THR A 447 -2.12 -53.07 -4.88
C THR A 447 -1.61 -54.32 -4.16
N LEU A 448 -1.18 -54.15 -2.91
CA LEU A 448 -0.64 -55.23 -2.11
C LEU A 448 -1.70 -56.31 -1.79
N THR A 449 -2.91 -55.89 -1.41
CA THR A 449 -4.04 -56.80 -1.16
C THR A 449 -4.39 -57.59 -2.41
N SER A 450 -4.30 -56.97 -3.59
CA SER A 450 -4.46 -57.66 -4.88
C SER A 450 -3.41 -58.76 -5.03
N PHE A 451 -2.13 -58.47 -4.75
CA PHE A 451 -1.06 -59.47 -4.83
C PHE A 451 -1.21 -60.61 -3.81
N GLU A 452 -1.61 -60.33 -2.57
CA GLU A 452 -1.87 -61.37 -1.57
C GLU A 452 -3.00 -62.32 -2.00
N SER A 453 -4.06 -61.77 -2.61
CA SER A 453 -5.18 -62.54 -3.16
C SER A 453 -4.73 -63.42 -4.34
N GLN A 454 -3.97 -62.84 -5.27
CA GLN A 454 -3.40 -63.57 -6.41
C GLN A 454 -2.44 -64.68 -5.95
N LEU A 455 -1.54 -64.40 -5.00
CA LEU A 455 -0.64 -65.39 -4.41
C LEU A 455 -1.40 -66.54 -3.75
N SER A 456 -2.48 -66.24 -3.04
CA SER A 456 -3.33 -67.28 -2.43
C SER A 456 -4.00 -68.17 -3.48
N ALA A 457 -4.42 -67.61 -4.61
CA ALA A 457 -4.98 -68.37 -5.72
C ALA A 457 -3.93 -69.27 -6.39
N VAL A 458 -2.72 -68.74 -6.59
CA VAL A 458 -1.58 -69.50 -7.12
C VAL A 458 -1.20 -70.66 -6.19
N ALA A 459 -1.02 -70.39 -4.91
CA ALA A 459 -0.66 -71.41 -3.91
C ALA A 459 -1.74 -72.49 -3.76
N ALA A 460 -3.02 -72.13 -3.85
CA ALA A 460 -4.12 -73.12 -3.80
C ALA A 460 -4.07 -74.11 -4.97
N LEU A 461 -3.64 -73.67 -6.15
CA LEU A 461 -3.34 -74.57 -7.26
C LEU A 461 -2.08 -75.38 -6.95
N GLY A 462 -1.00 -74.74 -6.48
CA GLY A 462 0.26 -75.40 -6.10
C GLY A 462 0.09 -76.55 -5.09
N ASP A 463 -0.77 -76.39 -4.08
CA ASP A 463 -0.99 -77.40 -3.02
C ASP A 463 -1.88 -78.58 -3.43
N LYS A 464 -2.56 -78.49 -4.59
CA LYS A 464 -3.50 -79.53 -5.02
C LYS A 464 -2.78 -80.85 -5.32
N ALA A 465 -3.18 -81.93 -4.64
CA ALA A 465 -2.73 -83.28 -4.95
C ALA A 465 -3.41 -83.82 -6.23
N ASP A 466 -2.71 -84.65 -7.00
CA ASP A 466 -3.19 -85.29 -8.23
C ASP A 466 -3.72 -84.31 -9.30
N LYS A 467 -2.97 -83.24 -9.58
CA LYS A 467 -3.31 -82.25 -10.62
C LYS A 467 -3.51 -82.92 -11.98
N THR A 468 -4.55 -82.51 -12.69
CA THR A 468 -4.69 -82.81 -14.13
C THR A 468 -3.66 -82.01 -14.94
N ASN A 469 -3.36 -82.45 -16.15
CA ASN A 469 -2.44 -81.72 -17.04
C ASN A 469 -2.84 -80.25 -17.23
N GLN A 470 -4.14 -79.94 -17.31
CA GLN A 470 -4.62 -78.57 -17.44
C GLN A 470 -4.36 -77.76 -16.17
N GLU A 471 -4.57 -78.33 -14.99
CA GLU A 471 -4.32 -77.63 -13.71
C GLU A 471 -2.83 -77.37 -13.47
N VAL A 472 -1.94 -78.23 -13.99
CA VAL A 472 -0.49 -77.99 -14.00
C VAL A 472 -0.14 -76.79 -14.88
N VAL A 473 -0.80 -76.67 -16.04
CA VAL A 473 -0.64 -75.52 -16.94
C VAL A 473 -1.19 -74.23 -16.30
N ASP A 474 -2.40 -74.27 -15.76
CA ASP A 474 -3.05 -73.11 -15.13
C ASP A 474 -2.25 -72.59 -13.93
N TYR A 475 -1.66 -73.50 -13.12
CA TYR A 475 -0.77 -73.13 -12.02
C TYR A 475 0.46 -72.37 -12.51
N PHE A 476 1.13 -72.87 -13.55
CA PHE A 476 2.31 -72.22 -14.12
C PHE A 476 2.00 -70.85 -14.71
N VAL A 477 0.85 -70.71 -15.38
CA VAL A 477 0.42 -69.43 -15.96
C VAL A 477 0.25 -68.37 -14.88
N LEU A 478 -0.56 -68.67 -13.87
CA LEU A 478 -0.84 -67.73 -12.79
C LEU A 478 0.41 -67.41 -11.95
N ALA A 479 1.29 -68.41 -11.72
CA ALA A 479 2.54 -68.17 -11.01
C ALA A 479 3.51 -67.27 -11.80
N THR A 480 3.55 -67.41 -13.12
CA THR A 480 4.37 -66.56 -14.00
C THR A 480 3.85 -65.12 -14.00
N GLU A 481 2.55 -64.93 -14.22
CA GLU A 481 1.92 -63.61 -14.25
C GLU A 481 2.05 -62.86 -12.92
N LEU A 482 1.83 -63.54 -11.80
CA LEU A 482 1.99 -62.96 -10.48
C LEU A 482 3.44 -62.53 -10.25
N ASN A 483 4.40 -63.40 -10.53
CA ASN A 483 5.80 -63.08 -10.27
C ASN A 483 6.30 -61.91 -11.13
N GLU A 484 5.85 -61.79 -12.36
CA GLU A 484 6.16 -60.64 -13.23
C GLU A 484 5.54 -59.36 -12.69
N SER A 485 4.24 -59.37 -12.40
CA SER A 485 3.53 -58.21 -11.88
C SER A 485 4.14 -57.70 -10.57
N VAL A 486 4.57 -58.62 -9.70
CA VAL A 486 5.24 -58.29 -8.43
C VAL A 486 6.61 -57.66 -8.68
N LEU A 487 7.43 -58.20 -9.59
CA LEU A 487 8.78 -57.68 -9.88
C LEU A 487 8.77 -56.32 -10.61
N ASP A 488 7.83 -56.10 -11.52
CA ASP A 488 7.69 -54.81 -12.22
C ASP A 488 7.32 -53.68 -11.25
N ILE A 489 6.53 -53.98 -10.23
CA ILE A 489 6.03 -53.02 -9.26
C ILE A 489 6.94 -52.88 -8.02
N ASP A 490 7.71 -53.91 -7.66
CA ASP A 490 8.59 -53.95 -6.46
C ASP A 490 9.54 -52.75 -6.40
N LYS A 491 10.22 -52.45 -7.51
CA LYS A 491 11.20 -51.34 -7.54
C LYS A 491 10.51 -49.96 -7.47
N ALA A 492 9.41 -49.77 -8.18
CA ALA A 492 8.68 -48.50 -8.17
C ALA A 492 7.99 -48.24 -6.81
N THR A 493 7.52 -49.30 -6.15
CA THR A 493 6.78 -49.19 -4.88
C THR A 493 7.69 -49.13 -3.66
N SER A 494 8.85 -49.79 -3.70
CA SER A 494 9.86 -49.65 -2.62
C SER A 494 10.43 -48.23 -2.58
N ASP A 495 10.84 -47.68 -3.73
CA ASP A 495 11.27 -46.28 -3.84
C ASP A 495 10.13 -45.31 -3.48
N GLY A 496 8.90 -45.60 -3.91
CA GLY A 496 7.71 -44.80 -3.59
C GLY A 496 7.34 -44.79 -2.10
N LEU A 497 7.40 -45.94 -1.42
CA LEU A 497 7.14 -46.05 0.03
C LEU A 497 8.19 -45.32 0.87
N GLU A 498 9.45 -45.27 0.43
CA GLU A 498 10.49 -44.49 1.10
C GLU A 498 10.19 -42.98 1.03
N LEU A 499 9.72 -42.52 -0.13
CA LEU A 499 9.30 -41.14 -0.33
C LEU A 499 8.09 -40.78 0.55
N LEU A 500 7.05 -41.62 0.55
CA LEU A 500 5.87 -41.46 1.40
C LEU A 500 6.21 -41.55 2.90
N SER A 501 7.20 -42.37 3.28
CA SER A 501 7.69 -42.46 4.67
C SER A 501 8.39 -41.19 5.12
N THR A 502 9.15 -40.56 4.22
CA THR A 502 9.81 -39.27 4.49
C THR A 502 8.76 -38.19 4.70
N GLU A 503 7.74 -38.16 3.85
CA GLU A 503 6.65 -37.19 3.91
C GLU A 503 5.79 -37.37 5.17
N ALA A 504 5.41 -38.61 5.50
CA ALA A 504 4.72 -38.91 6.76
C ALA A 504 5.51 -38.46 7.99
N THR A 505 6.84 -38.66 7.98
CA THR A 505 7.71 -38.22 9.09
C THR A 505 7.76 -36.70 9.20
N ARG A 506 7.82 -35.99 8.07
CA ARG A 506 7.74 -34.52 8.03
C ARG A 506 6.41 -34.03 8.61
N LEU A 507 5.30 -34.59 8.15
CA LEU A 507 3.95 -34.23 8.61
C LEU A 507 3.74 -34.52 10.10
N VAL A 508 4.20 -35.66 10.60
CA VAL A 508 4.15 -35.97 12.05
C VAL A 508 4.96 -34.95 12.85
N GLY A 509 6.15 -34.55 12.37
CA GLY A 509 6.93 -33.50 13.01
C GLY A 509 6.18 -32.16 13.05
N ALA A 510 5.67 -31.72 11.90
CA ALA A 510 4.99 -30.43 11.75
C ALA A 510 3.67 -30.35 12.55
N THR A 511 2.86 -31.41 12.52
CA THR A 511 1.56 -31.45 13.21
C THR A 511 1.69 -31.65 14.72
N ASN A 512 2.71 -32.37 15.20
CA ASN A 512 3.01 -32.42 16.64
C ASN A 512 3.43 -31.05 17.18
N LEU A 513 4.23 -30.29 16.43
CA LEU A 513 4.55 -28.90 16.81
C LEU A 513 3.29 -28.05 16.91
N LEU A 514 2.32 -28.27 16.02
CA LEU A 514 1.02 -27.57 16.06
C LEU A 514 0.15 -28.00 17.25
N ALA A 515 0.12 -29.30 17.56
CA ALA A 515 -0.63 -29.84 18.70
C ALA A 515 0.01 -29.49 20.06
N ASP A 516 1.34 -29.34 20.11
CA ASP A 516 2.07 -28.86 21.29
C ASP A 516 1.73 -27.39 21.60
N LYS A 517 1.40 -26.60 20.56
CA LYS A 517 0.90 -25.23 20.71
C LYS A 517 -0.55 -25.20 21.17
N ASP A 518 -1.43 -25.98 20.54
CA ASP A 518 -2.83 -26.08 20.95
C ASP A 518 -3.40 -27.51 20.78
N SER A 519 -3.92 -28.03 21.89
CA SER A 519 -4.58 -29.34 21.96
C SER A 519 -5.74 -29.54 20.97
N GLN A 520 -6.36 -28.47 20.43
CA GLN A 520 -7.40 -28.59 19.41
C GLN A 520 -6.90 -29.27 18.13
N TYR A 521 -5.60 -29.11 17.81
CA TYR A 521 -4.97 -29.70 16.64
C TYR A 521 -4.47 -31.14 16.87
N GLN A 522 -4.65 -31.69 18.08
CA GLN A 522 -4.25 -33.06 18.40
C GLN A 522 -4.84 -34.10 17.43
N ALA A 523 -6.06 -33.87 16.94
CA ALA A 523 -6.69 -34.76 15.96
C ALA A 523 -5.93 -34.82 14.61
N ILE A 524 -5.30 -33.72 14.20
CA ILE A 524 -4.48 -33.64 12.99
C ILE A 524 -3.16 -34.39 13.20
N ALA A 525 -2.51 -34.16 14.35
CA ALA A 525 -1.29 -34.89 14.73
C ALA A 525 -1.52 -36.40 14.83
N ASP A 526 -2.62 -36.82 15.47
CA ASP A 526 -3.02 -38.22 15.56
C ASP A 526 -3.27 -38.83 14.17
N SER A 527 -3.86 -38.04 13.25
CA SER A 527 -4.11 -38.47 11.87
C SER A 527 -2.81 -38.65 11.07
N ALA A 528 -1.84 -37.73 11.20
CA ALA A 528 -0.52 -37.87 10.59
C ALA A 528 0.23 -39.09 11.15
N ALA A 529 0.22 -39.27 12.48
CA ALA A 529 0.85 -40.41 13.14
C ALA A 529 0.24 -41.75 12.69
N ALA A 530 -1.08 -41.79 12.46
CA ALA A 530 -1.75 -42.96 11.93
C ALA A 530 -1.21 -43.34 10.52
N GLN A 531 -0.89 -42.38 9.65
CA GLN A 531 -0.31 -42.67 8.34
C GLN A 531 1.07 -43.33 8.45
N GLN A 532 1.89 -42.90 9.42
CA GLN A 532 3.20 -43.52 9.66
C GLN A 532 3.07 -44.98 10.11
N VAL A 533 2.06 -45.30 10.94
CA VAL A 533 1.76 -46.68 11.34
C VAL A 533 1.31 -47.52 10.13
N ILE A 534 0.51 -46.95 9.23
CA ILE A 534 0.10 -47.63 7.99
C ILE A 534 1.33 -47.97 7.14
N ILE A 535 2.22 -47.01 6.89
CA ILE A 535 3.47 -47.21 6.13
C ILE A 535 4.31 -48.34 6.73
N GLN A 536 4.52 -48.31 8.06
CA GLN A 536 5.26 -49.36 8.78
C GLN A 536 4.60 -50.74 8.68
N GLY A 537 3.28 -50.79 8.51
CA GLY A 537 2.53 -52.02 8.28
C GLY A 537 2.62 -52.54 6.84
N LEU A 538 2.77 -51.64 5.85
CA LEU A 538 2.83 -52.00 4.42
C LEU A 538 4.23 -52.43 3.98
N ALA A 539 5.27 -51.70 4.39
CA ALA A 539 6.65 -51.97 3.98
C ALA A 539 7.11 -53.44 4.17
N PRO A 540 6.87 -54.12 5.32
CA PRO A 540 7.34 -55.49 5.53
C PRO A 540 6.56 -56.55 4.75
N LYS A 541 5.44 -56.20 4.12
CA LYS A 541 4.63 -57.16 3.36
C LYS A 541 5.16 -57.41 1.95
N TRP A 542 5.98 -56.51 1.40
CA TRP A 542 6.52 -56.63 0.04
C TRP A 542 7.49 -57.80 -0.14
N ALA A 543 8.56 -57.85 0.66
CA ALA A 543 9.60 -58.87 0.49
C ALA A 543 9.07 -60.32 0.59
N PRO A 544 8.15 -60.67 1.51
CA PRO A 544 7.51 -61.99 1.53
C PRO A 544 6.69 -62.29 0.27
N ILE A 545 5.99 -61.31 -0.31
CA ILE A 545 5.23 -61.52 -1.56
C ILE A 545 6.18 -61.80 -2.71
N VAL A 546 7.28 -61.05 -2.84
CA VAL A 546 8.33 -61.27 -3.86
C VAL A 546 8.97 -62.65 -3.74
N GLU A 547 9.33 -63.05 -2.51
CA GLU A 547 9.92 -64.37 -2.26
C GLU A 547 8.93 -65.50 -2.56
N ALA A 548 7.67 -65.35 -2.13
CA ALA A 548 6.64 -66.35 -2.34
C ALA A 548 6.26 -66.48 -3.82
N SER A 549 6.09 -65.37 -4.56
CA SER A 549 5.80 -65.41 -6.00
C SER A 549 6.92 -66.10 -6.77
N SER A 550 8.19 -65.80 -6.43
CA SER A 550 9.36 -66.42 -7.05
C SER A 550 9.43 -67.92 -6.76
N LYS A 551 9.07 -68.32 -5.53
CA LYS A 551 9.02 -69.72 -5.13
C LYS A 551 7.92 -70.47 -5.87
N GLU A 552 6.70 -69.94 -5.91
CA GLU A 552 5.58 -70.56 -6.62
C GLU A 552 5.89 -70.73 -8.12
N LEU A 553 6.55 -69.76 -8.75
CA LEU A 553 7.01 -69.89 -10.14
C LEU A 553 8.02 -71.04 -10.30
N THR A 554 8.97 -71.16 -9.36
CA THR A 554 9.98 -72.24 -9.39
C THR A 554 9.35 -73.62 -9.23
N ASP A 555 8.39 -73.74 -8.30
CA ASP A 555 7.68 -74.99 -8.03
C ASP A 555 6.78 -75.37 -9.22
N ALA A 556 6.04 -74.40 -9.78
CA ALA A 556 5.23 -74.60 -10.98
C ALA A 556 6.08 -75.02 -12.19
N THR A 557 7.26 -74.42 -12.37
CA THR A 557 8.23 -74.80 -13.42
C THR A 557 8.64 -76.27 -13.30
N SER A 558 8.91 -76.74 -12.08
CA SER A 558 9.31 -78.13 -11.83
C SER A 558 8.16 -79.12 -12.13
N GLU A 559 6.92 -78.73 -11.84
CA GLU A 559 5.74 -79.56 -12.08
C GLU A 559 5.45 -79.71 -13.58
N VAL A 560 5.51 -78.62 -14.37
CA VAL A 560 5.32 -78.70 -15.83
C VAL A 560 6.39 -79.55 -16.52
N GLU A 561 7.63 -79.52 -16.04
CA GLU A 561 8.72 -80.38 -16.53
C GLU A 561 8.45 -81.85 -16.21
N THR A 562 8.09 -82.16 -14.97
CA THR A 562 7.83 -83.53 -14.49
C THR A 562 6.67 -84.19 -15.24
N GLN A 563 5.62 -83.42 -15.54
CA GLN A 563 4.41 -83.89 -16.23
C GLN A 563 4.51 -83.81 -17.76
N GLY A 564 5.65 -83.35 -18.30
CA GLY A 564 5.86 -83.18 -19.74
C GLY A 564 4.91 -82.18 -20.39
N GLN A 565 4.46 -81.17 -19.64
CA GLN A 565 3.53 -80.12 -20.09
C GLN A 565 4.23 -78.81 -20.50
N VAL A 566 5.56 -78.79 -20.59
CA VAL A 566 6.36 -77.58 -20.88
C VAL A 566 5.84 -76.78 -22.08
N ALA A 567 5.57 -77.44 -23.21
CA ALA A 567 5.06 -76.75 -24.40
C ALA A 567 3.63 -76.18 -24.21
N GLU A 568 2.80 -76.84 -23.41
CA GLU A 568 1.41 -76.42 -23.17
C GLU A 568 1.32 -75.27 -22.16
N ALA A 569 2.18 -75.31 -21.15
CA ALA A 569 2.36 -74.24 -20.20
C ALA A 569 2.89 -72.98 -20.89
N ALA A 570 3.93 -73.13 -21.72
CA ALA A 570 4.47 -72.02 -22.50
C ALA A 570 3.44 -71.44 -23.48
N LYS A 571 2.60 -72.30 -24.11
CA LYS A 571 1.48 -71.85 -24.95
C LYS A 571 0.51 -70.96 -24.18
N ALA A 572 0.09 -71.41 -23.00
CA ALA A 572 -0.91 -70.70 -22.21
C ALA A 572 -0.38 -69.36 -21.70
N VAL A 573 0.88 -69.29 -21.23
CA VAL A 573 1.55 -68.04 -20.85
C VAL A 573 1.66 -67.08 -22.04
N ALA A 574 2.03 -67.59 -23.22
CA ALA A 574 2.09 -66.76 -24.42
C ALA A 574 0.71 -66.20 -24.82
N ILE A 575 -0.37 -66.99 -24.67
CA ILE A 575 -1.73 -66.52 -24.92
C ILE A 575 -2.12 -65.42 -23.94
N SER A 576 -1.88 -65.62 -22.64
CA SER A 576 -2.22 -64.63 -21.63
C SER A 576 -1.44 -63.33 -21.80
N ALA A 577 -0.13 -63.40 -22.08
CA ALA A 577 0.67 -62.21 -22.35
C ALA A 577 0.18 -61.44 -23.58
N ILE A 578 -0.28 -62.15 -24.63
CA ILE A 578 -0.93 -61.54 -25.79
C ILE A 578 -2.24 -60.84 -25.41
N GLU A 579 -3.09 -61.47 -24.58
CA GLU A 579 -4.35 -60.89 -24.10
C GLU A 579 -4.11 -59.64 -23.22
N ASN A 580 -3.06 -59.65 -22.39
CA ASN A 580 -2.64 -58.49 -21.61
C ASN A 580 -2.17 -57.33 -22.50
N ALA A 581 -1.38 -57.62 -23.53
CA ALA A 581 -0.99 -56.61 -24.52
C ALA A 581 -2.21 -56.00 -25.23
N GLN A 582 -3.20 -56.82 -25.60
CA GLN A 582 -4.47 -56.33 -26.18
C GLN A 582 -5.30 -55.50 -25.19
N THR A 583 -5.21 -55.79 -23.90
CA THR A 583 -5.89 -55.00 -22.86
C THR A 583 -5.19 -53.65 -22.66
N ALA A 584 -3.85 -53.64 -22.69
CA ALA A 584 -3.07 -52.41 -22.62
C ALA A 584 -3.28 -51.51 -23.86
N ASP A 585 -3.42 -52.12 -25.05
CA ASP A 585 -3.85 -51.43 -26.28
C ASP A 585 -5.20 -50.71 -26.08
N ALA A 586 -6.22 -51.43 -25.59
CA ALA A 586 -7.52 -50.82 -25.31
C ALA A 586 -7.47 -49.71 -24.25
N ALA A 587 -6.59 -49.83 -23.24
CA ALA A 587 -6.40 -48.79 -22.22
C ALA A 587 -5.70 -47.54 -22.78
N TYR A 588 -4.72 -47.72 -23.67
CA TYR A 588 -4.10 -46.64 -24.43
C TYR A 588 -5.12 -45.89 -25.29
N GLU A 589 -5.95 -46.61 -26.06
CA GLU A 589 -7.02 -46.02 -26.86
C GLU A 589 -8.02 -45.24 -26.00
N GLN A 590 -8.41 -45.80 -24.84
CA GLN A 590 -9.30 -45.10 -23.91
C GLN A 590 -8.67 -43.83 -23.32
N SER A 591 -7.38 -43.86 -22.99
CA SER A 591 -6.66 -42.66 -22.52
C SER A 591 -6.66 -41.57 -23.58
N ASN A 592 -6.49 -41.94 -24.86
CA ASN A 592 -6.51 -40.99 -25.97
C ASN A 592 -7.91 -40.38 -26.15
N ILE A 593 -8.97 -41.17 -26.00
CA ILE A 593 -10.36 -40.70 -25.99
C ILE A 593 -10.59 -39.69 -24.86
N ASN A 594 -10.14 -39.99 -23.64
CA ASN A 594 -10.32 -39.11 -22.48
C ASN A 594 -9.66 -37.74 -22.72
N TYR A 595 -8.43 -37.73 -23.27
CA TYR A 595 -7.77 -36.48 -23.65
C TYR A 595 -8.57 -35.70 -24.69
N ILE A 596 -9.06 -36.36 -25.75
CA ILE A 596 -9.85 -35.70 -26.80
C ILE A 596 -11.12 -35.07 -26.22
N THR A 597 -11.81 -35.75 -25.30
CA THR A 597 -12.98 -35.21 -24.62
C THR A 597 -12.64 -33.99 -23.77
N ALA A 598 -11.61 -34.05 -22.93
CA ALA A 598 -11.19 -32.92 -22.11
C ALA A 598 -10.73 -31.72 -22.95
N LYS A 599 -10.05 -31.98 -24.07
CA LYS A 599 -9.64 -30.94 -25.01
C LYS A 599 -10.85 -30.26 -25.66
N GLN A 600 -11.89 -31.02 -25.98
CA GLN A 600 -13.13 -30.47 -26.53
C GLN A 600 -13.88 -29.60 -25.50
N GLU A 601 -13.95 -30.03 -24.24
CA GLU A 601 -14.53 -29.23 -23.15
C GLU A 601 -13.77 -27.91 -22.94
N LEU A 602 -12.43 -27.95 -23.00
CA LEU A 602 -11.58 -26.77 -22.96
C LEU A 602 -11.86 -25.82 -24.15
N ASP A 603 -11.95 -26.35 -25.36
CA ASP A 603 -12.22 -25.55 -26.56
C ASP A 603 -13.60 -24.86 -26.47
N ASP A 604 -14.62 -25.58 -26.00
CA ASP A 604 -15.96 -25.03 -25.77
C ASP A 604 -15.94 -23.92 -24.69
N ALA A 605 -15.12 -24.08 -23.63
CA ALA A 605 -14.96 -23.07 -22.59
C ALA A 605 -14.26 -21.79 -23.13
N ILE A 606 -13.19 -21.95 -23.91
CA ILE A 606 -12.47 -20.83 -24.54
C ILE A 606 -13.39 -20.05 -25.48
N GLU A 607 -14.21 -20.73 -26.29
CA GLU A 607 -15.16 -20.07 -27.19
C GLU A 607 -16.18 -19.21 -26.42
N ARG A 608 -16.58 -19.65 -25.22
CA ARG A 608 -17.55 -18.94 -24.36
C ARG A 608 -17.01 -17.68 -23.71
N ILE A 609 -15.69 -17.50 -23.56
CA ILE A 609 -15.09 -16.32 -22.89
C ILE A 609 -15.57 -14.99 -23.52
N ASN A 610 -15.87 -14.98 -24.82
CA ASN A 610 -16.39 -13.79 -25.50
C ASN A 610 -17.85 -13.45 -25.18
N SER A 611 -18.59 -14.36 -24.55
CA SER A 611 -20.03 -14.26 -24.25
C SER A 611 -20.37 -14.38 -22.76
N HIS A 612 -19.47 -14.98 -21.99
CA HIS A 612 -19.48 -15.10 -20.54
C HIS A 612 -18.01 -15.12 -20.09
N PRO A 613 -17.49 -14.04 -19.49
CA PRO A 613 -16.08 -13.94 -19.13
C PRO A 613 -15.78 -14.76 -17.87
N ASP A 614 -15.82 -16.09 -18.00
CA ASP A 614 -15.46 -17.06 -16.96
C ASP A 614 -14.14 -17.74 -17.38
N VAL A 615 -13.04 -17.00 -17.21
CA VAL A 615 -11.69 -17.45 -17.60
C VAL A 615 -11.20 -18.56 -16.67
N ASP A 616 -11.59 -18.52 -15.40
CA ASP A 616 -11.15 -19.48 -14.37
C ASP A 616 -11.60 -20.91 -14.68
N ASN A 617 -12.84 -21.10 -15.16
CA ASN A 617 -13.30 -22.43 -15.58
C ASN A 617 -12.48 -22.99 -16.77
N ALA A 618 -12.05 -22.12 -17.71
CA ALA A 618 -11.21 -22.54 -18.82
C ALA A 618 -9.78 -22.93 -18.38
N GLU A 619 -9.23 -22.24 -17.37
CA GLU A 619 -7.92 -22.58 -16.78
C GLU A 619 -7.93 -23.95 -16.07
N ILE A 620 -9.01 -24.26 -15.32
CA ILE A 620 -9.20 -25.58 -14.69
C ILE A 620 -9.22 -26.68 -15.76
N LEU A 621 -9.98 -26.48 -16.84
CA LEU A 621 -10.08 -27.43 -17.95
C LEU A 621 -8.75 -27.58 -18.71
N LEU A 622 -7.97 -26.50 -18.83
CA LEU A 622 -6.62 -26.53 -19.41
C LEU A 622 -5.67 -27.40 -18.59
N SER A 623 -5.71 -27.26 -17.26
CA SER A 623 -4.91 -28.09 -16.34
C SER A 623 -5.27 -29.58 -16.47
N ASN A 624 -6.57 -29.90 -16.50
CA ASN A 624 -7.05 -31.27 -16.71
C ASN A 624 -6.57 -31.85 -18.07
N ALA A 625 -6.64 -31.07 -19.15
CA ALA A 625 -6.16 -31.49 -20.46
C ALA A 625 -4.64 -31.76 -20.49
N LYS A 626 -3.83 -30.96 -19.77
CA LYS A 626 -2.38 -31.20 -19.61
C LYS A 626 -2.11 -32.54 -18.92
N VAL A 627 -2.79 -32.83 -17.80
CA VAL A 627 -2.66 -34.10 -17.06
C VAL A 627 -3.04 -35.31 -17.92
N LEU A 628 -4.16 -35.21 -18.64
CA LEU A 628 -4.62 -36.29 -19.52
C LEU A 628 -3.69 -36.49 -20.72
N ASN A 629 -3.07 -35.44 -21.25
CA ASN A 629 -2.07 -35.57 -22.32
C ASN A 629 -0.85 -36.39 -21.87
N SER A 630 -0.34 -36.15 -20.65
CA SER A 630 0.74 -36.96 -20.06
C SER A 630 0.32 -38.41 -19.77
N SER A 631 -0.95 -38.62 -19.40
CA SER A 631 -1.51 -39.96 -19.15
C SER A 631 -1.51 -40.82 -20.42
N VAL A 632 -1.75 -40.23 -21.59
CA VAL A 632 -1.69 -40.95 -22.89
C VAL A 632 -0.29 -41.52 -23.15
N LEU A 633 0.76 -40.75 -22.88
CA LEU A 633 2.15 -41.21 -23.04
C LEU A 633 2.48 -42.38 -22.10
N THR A 634 1.99 -42.32 -20.86
CA THR A 634 2.16 -43.38 -19.86
C THR A 634 1.45 -44.67 -20.29
N ALA A 635 0.23 -44.55 -20.81
CA ALA A 635 -0.54 -45.69 -21.32
C ALA A 635 0.14 -46.33 -22.56
N ALA A 636 0.67 -45.51 -23.48
CA ALA A 636 1.43 -46.00 -24.64
C ALA A 636 2.70 -46.77 -24.22
N GLY A 637 3.45 -46.27 -23.22
CA GLY A 637 4.60 -46.97 -22.66
C GLY A 637 4.24 -48.31 -22.01
N SER A 638 3.07 -48.37 -21.35
CA SER A 638 2.53 -49.60 -20.76
C SER A 638 2.14 -50.64 -21.83
N TYR A 639 1.60 -50.20 -22.96
CA TYR A 639 1.31 -51.07 -24.11
C TYR A 639 2.59 -51.66 -24.71
N VAL A 640 3.63 -50.85 -24.93
CA VAL A 640 4.94 -51.33 -25.41
C VAL A 640 5.52 -52.40 -24.48
N SER A 641 5.51 -52.13 -23.17
CA SER A 641 6.03 -53.07 -22.16
C SER A 641 5.27 -54.40 -22.18
N SER A 642 3.94 -54.34 -22.31
CA SER A 642 3.09 -55.54 -22.40
C SER A 642 3.31 -56.32 -23.70
N ALA A 643 3.49 -55.62 -24.82
CA ALA A 643 3.77 -56.24 -26.13
C ALA A 643 5.18 -56.88 -26.18
N ASP A 644 6.19 -56.26 -25.57
CA ASP A 644 7.53 -56.84 -25.39
C ASP A 644 7.48 -58.15 -24.59
N ASN A 645 6.68 -58.17 -23.51
CA ASN A 645 6.46 -59.38 -22.73
C ASN A 645 5.78 -60.46 -23.59
N ALA A 646 4.73 -60.11 -24.34
CA ALA A 646 4.05 -61.04 -25.25
C ALA A 646 5.00 -61.68 -26.28
N VAL A 647 5.93 -60.89 -26.87
CA VAL A 647 6.96 -61.39 -27.79
C VAL A 647 7.88 -62.38 -27.09
N SER A 648 8.39 -62.01 -25.91
CA SER A 648 9.29 -62.84 -25.11
C SER A 648 8.64 -64.19 -24.75
N LYS A 649 7.37 -64.19 -24.36
CA LYS A 649 6.62 -65.42 -24.02
C LYS A 649 6.27 -66.26 -25.23
N ALA A 650 5.88 -65.65 -26.34
CA ALA A 650 5.62 -66.37 -27.57
C ALA A 650 6.90 -67.01 -28.15
N GLU A 651 8.06 -66.40 -27.95
CA GLU A 651 9.36 -66.97 -28.32
C GLU A 651 9.74 -68.16 -27.43
N ALA A 652 9.51 -68.05 -26.12
CA ALA A 652 9.67 -69.19 -25.20
C ALA A 652 8.77 -70.37 -25.60
N TYR A 653 7.51 -70.12 -26.00
CA TYR A 653 6.63 -71.15 -26.54
C TYR A 653 7.16 -71.75 -27.85
N LEU A 654 7.66 -70.93 -28.77
CA LEU A 654 8.26 -71.41 -30.01
C LEU A 654 9.42 -72.38 -29.73
N VAL A 655 10.32 -72.03 -28.80
CA VAL A 655 11.43 -72.90 -28.37
C VAL A 655 10.91 -74.20 -27.77
N ALA A 656 9.93 -74.15 -26.87
CA ALA A 656 9.34 -75.34 -26.26
C ALA A 656 8.62 -76.26 -27.28
N ALA A 657 8.07 -75.69 -28.36
CA ALA A 657 7.31 -76.40 -29.37
C ALA A 657 8.13 -76.99 -30.53
N GLN A 658 9.43 -76.65 -30.68
CA GLN A 658 10.27 -76.97 -31.86
C GLN A 658 10.30 -78.44 -32.30
N SER A 659 10.09 -79.39 -31.38
CA SER A 659 10.10 -80.84 -31.65
C SER A 659 8.73 -81.50 -31.45
N THR A 660 7.65 -80.72 -31.47
CA THR A 660 6.27 -81.17 -31.25
C THR A 660 5.41 -80.88 -32.49
N ASP A 661 4.17 -81.37 -32.51
CA ASP A 661 3.17 -81.06 -33.55
C ASP A 661 2.60 -79.63 -33.43
N LYS A 662 3.03 -78.85 -32.44
CA LYS A 662 2.56 -77.49 -32.14
C LYS A 662 3.43 -76.37 -32.70
N ALA A 663 4.51 -76.71 -33.40
CA ALA A 663 5.45 -75.73 -33.94
C ALA A 663 4.78 -74.67 -34.87
N GLU A 664 3.76 -75.08 -35.62
CA GLU A 664 2.99 -74.17 -36.51
C GLU A 664 2.09 -73.20 -35.71
N ASP A 665 1.45 -73.68 -34.64
CA ASP A 665 0.65 -72.86 -33.73
C ASP A 665 1.53 -71.87 -32.95
N ALA A 666 2.69 -72.32 -32.43
CA ALA A 666 3.65 -71.45 -31.77
C ALA A 666 4.20 -70.36 -32.69
N SER A 667 4.51 -70.72 -33.95
CA SER A 667 4.92 -69.74 -34.98
C SER A 667 3.82 -68.70 -35.23
N SER A 668 2.55 -69.12 -35.22
CA SER A 668 1.40 -68.22 -35.40
C SER A 668 1.22 -67.26 -34.21
N LYS A 669 1.43 -67.72 -32.97
CA LYS A 669 1.38 -66.86 -31.77
C LYS A 669 2.53 -65.87 -31.72
N LYS A 670 3.74 -66.29 -32.09
CA LYS A 670 4.89 -65.38 -32.23
C LYS A 670 4.62 -64.30 -33.28
N ALA A 671 4.04 -64.66 -34.43
CA ALA A 671 3.67 -63.69 -35.44
C ALA A 671 2.62 -62.67 -34.95
N LEU A 672 1.65 -63.10 -34.12
CA LEU A 672 0.68 -62.20 -33.51
C LEU A 672 1.33 -61.25 -32.49
N ALA A 673 2.19 -61.77 -31.60
CA ALA A 673 2.91 -60.95 -30.63
C ALA A 673 3.85 -59.94 -31.33
N ASP A 674 4.55 -60.36 -32.39
CA ASP A 674 5.37 -59.46 -33.20
C ASP A 674 4.53 -58.36 -33.86
N SER A 675 3.32 -58.69 -34.32
CA SER A 675 2.39 -57.70 -34.86
C SER A 675 1.95 -56.67 -33.80
N LEU A 676 1.64 -57.10 -32.58
CA LEU A 676 1.29 -56.20 -31.47
C LEU A 676 2.48 -55.32 -31.07
N LYS A 677 3.70 -55.87 -31.10
CA LYS A 677 4.89 -55.08 -30.77
C LYS A 677 5.18 -54.00 -31.81
N ILE A 678 5.04 -54.32 -33.09
CA ILE A 678 5.17 -53.33 -34.17
C ILE A 678 4.13 -52.23 -33.98
N ASP A 679 2.87 -52.60 -33.72
CA ASP A 679 1.78 -51.64 -33.48
C ASP A 679 2.04 -50.76 -32.25
N ALA A 680 2.46 -51.35 -31.12
CA ALA A 680 2.78 -50.61 -29.91
C ALA A 680 3.96 -49.63 -30.09
N ASP A 681 5.02 -50.04 -30.80
CA ASP A 681 6.16 -49.17 -31.10
C ASP A 681 5.77 -48.01 -32.01
N GLU A 682 4.98 -48.29 -33.05
CA GLU A 682 4.44 -47.27 -33.95
C GLU A 682 3.54 -46.28 -33.18
N ASN A 683 2.67 -46.78 -32.29
CA ASN A 683 1.81 -45.97 -31.45
C ASN A 683 2.60 -45.12 -30.43
N LEU A 684 3.66 -45.66 -29.81
CA LEU A 684 4.49 -44.88 -28.89
C LEU A 684 5.22 -43.76 -29.63
N LEU A 685 5.81 -44.04 -30.79
CA LEU A 685 6.47 -43.02 -31.63
C LEU A 685 5.49 -41.91 -32.03
N ALA A 686 4.31 -42.28 -32.54
CA ALA A 686 3.27 -41.33 -32.90
C ALA A 686 2.73 -40.55 -31.69
N THR A 687 2.64 -41.19 -30.53
CA THR A 687 2.21 -40.57 -29.27
C THR A 687 3.25 -39.59 -28.75
N GLN A 688 4.54 -39.90 -28.81
CA GLN A 688 5.60 -38.98 -28.40
C GLN A 688 5.60 -37.70 -29.24
N GLU A 689 5.42 -37.83 -30.57
CA GLU A 689 5.29 -36.68 -31.46
C GLU A 689 4.02 -35.89 -31.15
N SER A 690 2.86 -36.54 -31.14
CA SER A 690 1.58 -35.85 -30.92
C SER A 690 1.43 -35.25 -29.52
N THR A 691 1.93 -35.89 -28.45
CA THR A 691 1.87 -35.34 -27.09
C THR A 691 2.77 -34.12 -26.93
N SER A 692 3.91 -34.08 -27.63
CA SER A 692 4.76 -32.88 -27.72
C SER A 692 4.04 -31.75 -28.44
N GLU A 693 3.45 -32.01 -29.61
CA GLU A 693 2.65 -31.01 -30.35
C GLU A 693 1.44 -30.52 -29.53
N ARG A 694 0.74 -31.42 -28.85
CA ARG A 694 -0.38 -31.09 -27.95
C ARG A 694 0.10 -30.24 -26.77
N ALA A 695 1.27 -30.51 -26.20
CA ALA A 695 1.82 -29.69 -25.13
C ALA A 695 2.14 -28.27 -25.60
N GLU A 696 2.70 -28.10 -26.79
CA GLU A 696 2.90 -26.79 -27.42
C GLU A 696 1.56 -26.07 -27.66
N GLN A 697 0.55 -26.78 -28.17
CA GLN A 697 -0.80 -26.21 -28.36
C GLN A 697 -1.43 -25.79 -27.03
N LEU A 698 -1.36 -26.62 -25.99
CA LEU A 698 -1.88 -26.29 -24.65
C LEU A 698 -1.12 -25.11 -24.03
N SER A 699 0.18 -24.99 -24.27
CA SER A 699 0.97 -23.83 -23.86
C SER A 699 0.58 -22.56 -24.63
N SER A 700 0.20 -22.67 -25.90
CA SER A 700 -0.33 -21.54 -26.69
C SER A 700 -1.71 -21.10 -26.19
N LEU A 701 -2.55 -22.06 -25.77
CA LEU A 701 -3.83 -21.76 -25.14
C LEU A 701 -3.68 -21.08 -23.78
N ASP A 702 -2.66 -21.45 -23.01
CA ASP A 702 -2.26 -20.78 -21.75
C ASP A 702 -2.05 -19.26 -21.98
N GLN A 703 -1.25 -18.91 -23.00
CA GLN A 703 -1.03 -17.51 -23.39
C GLN A 703 -2.32 -16.82 -23.89
N THR A 704 -3.21 -17.58 -24.53
CA THR A 704 -4.49 -17.07 -25.02
C THR A 704 -5.44 -16.75 -23.86
N LEU A 705 -5.47 -17.59 -22.83
CA LEU A 705 -6.27 -17.37 -21.62
C LEU A 705 -5.73 -16.18 -20.82
N GLU A 706 -4.42 -16.05 -20.68
CA GLU A 706 -3.80 -14.88 -20.04
C GLU A 706 -4.15 -13.58 -20.79
N ALA A 707 -4.02 -13.58 -22.11
CA ALA A 707 -4.45 -12.45 -22.92
C ALA A 707 -5.96 -12.16 -22.80
N ALA A 708 -6.77 -13.19 -22.55
CA ALA A 708 -8.20 -13.02 -22.32
C ALA A 708 -8.51 -12.45 -20.93
N ARG A 709 -7.79 -12.87 -19.89
CA ARG A 709 -7.87 -12.30 -18.53
C ARG A 709 -7.57 -10.80 -18.56
N ILE A 710 -6.44 -10.42 -19.15
CA ILE A 710 -6.05 -9.02 -19.34
C ILE A 710 -7.13 -8.26 -20.12
N ARG A 711 -7.67 -8.84 -21.19
CA ARG A 711 -8.72 -8.19 -21.99
C ARG A 711 -9.99 -7.95 -21.18
N VAL A 712 -10.47 -8.94 -20.42
CA VAL A 712 -11.68 -8.81 -19.59
C VAL A 712 -11.49 -7.69 -18.58
N GLU A 713 -10.32 -7.63 -17.94
CA GLU A 713 -10.01 -6.61 -16.96
C GLU A 713 -9.90 -5.22 -17.60
N ASN A 714 -9.18 -5.10 -18.73
CA ASN A 714 -9.10 -3.86 -19.49
C ASN A 714 -10.49 -3.36 -19.94
N THR A 715 -11.40 -4.26 -20.31
CA THR A 715 -12.80 -3.90 -20.63
C THR A 715 -13.51 -3.33 -19.41
N ARG A 716 -13.41 -3.99 -18.24
CA ARG A 716 -14.01 -3.50 -16.97
C ARG A 716 -13.50 -2.10 -16.61
N ILE A 717 -12.17 -1.91 -16.62
CA ILE A 717 -11.51 -0.63 -16.35
C ILE A 717 -11.99 0.44 -17.34
N SER A 718 -12.06 0.10 -18.63
CA SER A 718 -12.50 1.05 -19.67
C SER A 718 -13.98 1.42 -19.52
N GLU A 719 -14.85 0.49 -19.12
CA GLU A 719 -16.28 0.78 -18.86
C GLU A 719 -16.46 1.72 -17.67
N LEU A 720 -15.71 1.48 -16.58
CA LEU A 720 -15.70 2.36 -15.41
C LEU A 720 -15.18 3.76 -15.77
N ALA A 721 -14.11 3.85 -16.54
CA ALA A 721 -13.56 5.13 -16.98
C ALA A 721 -14.50 5.88 -17.93
N LYS A 722 -15.26 5.20 -18.81
CA LYS A 722 -16.27 5.86 -19.66
C LYS A 722 -17.33 6.58 -18.85
N VAL A 723 -17.84 5.94 -17.79
CA VAL A 723 -18.84 6.55 -16.90
C VAL A 723 -18.24 7.78 -16.19
N GLY A 724 -16.96 7.73 -15.81
CA GLY A 724 -16.25 8.88 -15.26
C GLY A 724 -16.09 10.01 -16.27
N THR A 725 -15.70 9.68 -17.50
CA THR A 725 -15.59 10.68 -18.58
C THR A 725 -16.95 11.29 -18.90
N ASP A 726 -18.03 10.51 -18.92
CA ASP A 726 -19.37 11.03 -19.13
C ASP A 726 -19.76 12.03 -18.04
N LYS A 727 -19.43 11.76 -16.77
CA LYS A 727 -19.59 12.71 -15.65
C LYS A 727 -18.76 13.98 -15.87
N LEU A 728 -17.48 13.83 -16.25
CA LEU A 728 -16.56 14.94 -16.52
C LEU A 728 -17.13 15.89 -17.60
N THR A 729 -17.74 15.37 -18.66
CA THR A 729 -18.28 16.23 -19.74
C THR A 729 -19.41 17.16 -19.29
N ASN A 730 -20.02 16.90 -18.12
CA ASN A 730 -21.03 17.77 -17.52
C ASN A 730 -20.46 18.74 -16.47
N VAL A 731 -19.16 18.67 -16.16
CA VAL A 731 -18.49 19.64 -15.28
C VAL A 731 -18.40 21.00 -15.98
N SER A 732 -18.86 22.05 -15.31
CA SER A 732 -18.82 23.43 -15.78
C SER A 732 -18.49 24.36 -14.63
N VAL A 733 -17.42 25.14 -14.78
CA VAL A 733 -16.87 25.99 -13.71
C VAL A 733 -17.20 27.46 -13.92
N VAL A 734 -16.61 28.06 -14.95
CA VAL A 734 -16.74 29.49 -15.28
C VAL A 734 -17.12 29.59 -16.74
N THR A 735 -18.29 30.17 -17.03
CA THR A 735 -18.61 30.52 -18.42
C THR A 735 -17.75 31.73 -18.82
N ARG A 736 -17.42 31.85 -20.11
CA ARG A 736 -16.74 33.03 -20.67
C ARG A 736 -17.38 34.36 -20.23
N GLU A 737 -18.69 34.38 -20.05
CA GLU A 737 -19.46 35.56 -19.65
C GLU A 737 -19.31 35.89 -18.16
N GLY A 738 -19.24 34.87 -17.29
CA GLY A 738 -18.95 35.03 -15.87
C GLY A 738 -17.52 35.53 -15.64
N ALA A 739 -16.54 35.01 -16.37
CA ALA A 739 -15.16 35.51 -16.35
C ALA A 739 -15.07 36.99 -16.74
N ASN A 740 -15.80 37.41 -17.78
CA ASN A 740 -15.88 38.81 -18.20
C ASN A 740 -16.49 39.73 -17.12
N ALA A 741 -17.47 39.24 -16.35
CA ALA A 741 -18.07 40.02 -15.27
C ALA A 741 -17.07 40.32 -14.14
N VAL A 742 -16.25 39.33 -13.78
CA VAL A 742 -15.15 39.49 -12.81
C VAL A 742 -14.07 40.43 -13.36
N PHE A 743 -13.67 40.24 -14.63
CA PHE A 743 -12.69 41.10 -15.32
C PHE A 743 -13.10 42.57 -15.33
N ASN A 744 -14.37 42.87 -15.63
CA ASN A 744 -14.88 44.24 -15.68
C ASN A 744 -14.81 44.93 -14.31
N VAL A 745 -15.07 44.22 -13.21
CA VAL A 745 -14.93 44.78 -11.86
C VAL A 745 -13.46 44.97 -11.49
N GLY A 746 -12.57 44.07 -11.91
CA GLY A 746 -11.12 44.22 -11.78
C GLY A 746 -10.60 45.50 -12.45
N GLU A 747 -11.06 45.81 -13.67
CA GLU A 747 -10.72 47.06 -14.36
C GLU A 747 -11.27 48.31 -13.63
N VAL A 748 -12.45 48.23 -13.01
CA VAL A 748 -12.98 49.30 -12.16
C VAL A 748 -12.07 49.54 -10.96
N ILE A 749 -11.66 48.47 -10.26
CA ILE A 749 -10.72 48.55 -9.13
C ILE A 749 -9.38 49.16 -9.58
N PHE A 750 -8.88 48.76 -10.76
CA PHE A 750 -7.65 49.31 -11.35
C PHE A 750 -7.76 50.81 -11.62
N ASP A 751 -8.88 51.28 -12.17
CA ASP A 751 -9.11 52.71 -12.40
C ASP A 751 -9.11 53.52 -11.08
N VAL A 752 -9.69 52.97 -10.01
CA VAL A 752 -9.70 53.61 -8.68
C VAL A 752 -8.30 53.73 -8.10
N VAL A 753 -7.50 52.69 -8.26
CA VAL A 753 -6.12 52.69 -7.81
C VAL A 753 -5.29 53.68 -8.63
N ASN A 754 -5.55 53.77 -9.94
CA ASN A 754 -4.89 54.75 -10.79
C ASN A 754 -5.26 56.19 -10.38
N ASP A 755 -6.51 56.45 -10.03
CA ASP A 755 -6.99 57.73 -9.47
C ASP A 755 -6.31 58.08 -8.12
N ILE A 756 -6.11 57.08 -7.24
CA ILE A 756 -5.36 57.22 -5.98
C ILE A 756 -3.90 57.66 -6.24
N ILE A 757 -3.25 57.15 -7.28
CA ILE A 757 -1.85 57.50 -7.61
C ILE A 757 -1.74 58.86 -8.30
N GLU A 758 -2.64 59.14 -9.25
CA GLU A 758 -2.47 60.22 -10.22
C GLU A 758 -3.06 61.55 -9.73
N ASP A 759 -4.17 61.54 -8.98
CA ASP A 759 -4.96 62.75 -8.69
C ASP A 759 -5.08 63.13 -7.19
N GLY A 760 -4.65 62.29 -6.24
CA GLY A 760 -4.73 62.56 -4.80
C GLY A 760 -3.42 62.29 -4.06
N SER A 761 -2.98 63.19 -3.18
CA SER A 761 -2.02 62.79 -2.14
C SER A 761 -2.63 61.66 -1.31
N PHE A 762 -1.80 60.82 -0.69
CA PHE A 762 -2.15 59.93 0.43
C PHE A 762 -2.67 60.74 1.64
N ASP A 763 -3.64 61.62 1.44
CA ASP A 763 -4.30 62.37 2.49
C ASP A 763 -5.13 61.37 3.31
N SER A 764 -4.70 61.13 4.54
CA SER A 764 -5.40 60.29 5.54
C SER A 764 -6.90 60.58 5.59
N GLY A 765 -7.73 59.54 5.57
CA GLY A 765 -9.18 59.61 5.79
C GLY A 765 -10.03 59.13 4.60
N SER A 766 -11.35 59.38 4.68
CA SER A 766 -12.32 58.85 3.70
C SER A 766 -12.38 59.65 2.40
N GLN A 767 -12.33 58.94 1.27
CA GLN A 767 -12.38 59.47 -0.10
C GLN A 767 -13.49 58.78 -0.91
N SER A 768 -13.96 59.40 -2.02
CA SER A 768 -14.99 58.81 -2.90
C SER A 768 -14.99 59.41 -4.31
N GLY A 769 -15.33 58.61 -5.33
CA GLY A 769 -15.34 59.01 -6.74
C GLY A 769 -16.21 58.14 -7.66
N THR A 770 -15.96 58.19 -8.97
CA THR A 770 -16.68 57.44 -10.02
C THR A 770 -15.68 57.02 -11.10
N SER A 771 -15.70 55.77 -11.55
CA SER A 771 -14.72 55.24 -12.53
C SER A 771 -14.83 55.98 -13.86
N GLU A 772 -13.68 56.33 -14.46
CA GLU A 772 -13.63 56.99 -15.76
C GLU A 772 -14.00 56.06 -16.92
N LYS A 773 -13.57 54.78 -16.89
CA LYS A 773 -13.91 53.80 -17.94
C LYS A 773 -15.32 53.22 -17.77
N TYR A 774 -15.81 53.12 -16.53
CA TYR A 774 -17.13 52.59 -16.22
C TYR A 774 -17.94 53.57 -15.36
N PRO A 775 -18.56 54.60 -15.96
CA PRO A 775 -19.22 55.70 -15.23
C PRO A 775 -20.41 55.30 -14.36
N ASP A 776 -20.97 54.11 -14.58
CA ASP A 776 -22.04 53.54 -13.77
C ASP A 776 -21.52 53.04 -12.39
N TRP A 777 -20.21 52.83 -12.25
CA TRP A 777 -19.54 52.39 -11.03
C TRP A 777 -19.03 53.56 -10.19
N ARG A 778 -19.42 53.57 -8.93
CA ARG A 778 -18.94 54.47 -7.88
C ARG A 778 -18.04 53.73 -6.92
N TYR A 779 -17.11 54.45 -6.30
CA TYR A 779 -16.24 53.91 -5.28
C TYR A 779 -16.10 54.85 -4.09
N SER A 780 -15.82 54.27 -2.94
CA SER A 780 -15.36 54.97 -1.75
C SER A 780 -14.31 54.14 -1.03
N TYR A 781 -13.28 54.78 -0.48
CA TYR A 781 -12.23 54.10 0.27
C TYR A 781 -11.76 54.93 1.48
N ASN A 782 -11.20 54.25 2.48
CA ASN A 782 -10.55 54.86 3.64
C ASN A 782 -9.15 54.25 3.79
N THR A 783 -8.11 55.08 3.69
CA THR A 783 -6.71 54.64 3.80
C THR A 783 -6.28 54.38 5.24
N ASP A 784 -6.98 54.94 6.24
CA ASP A 784 -6.66 54.74 7.66
C ASP A 784 -7.22 53.40 8.18
N ASP A 785 -8.43 53.03 7.71
CA ASP A 785 -9.15 51.80 8.13
C ASP A 785 -9.18 50.72 7.03
N LEU A 786 -8.48 50.93 5.90
CA LEU A 786 -8.35 50.01 4.75
C LEU A 786 -9.68 49.41 4.24
N ASN A 787 -10.74 50.21 4.20
CA ASN A 787 -12.06 49.79 3.76
C ASN A 787 -12.39 50.36 2.38
N PHE A 788 -12.90 49.54 1.46
CA PHE A 788 -13.21 49.86 0.07
C PHE A 788 -14.62 49.39 -0.28
N VAL A 789 -15.39 50.24 -0.95
CA VAL A 789 -16.74 49.91 -1.44
C VAL A 789 -16.86 50.34 -2.89
N PHE A 790 -17.28 49.42 -3.74
CA PHE A 790 -17.55 49.62 -5.16
C PHE A 790 -19.01 49.29 -5.44
N GLU A 791 -19.77 50.22 -6.03
CA GLU A 791 -21.20 50.05 -6.28
C GLU A 791 -21.57 50.49 -7.71
N ASN A 792 -22.21 49.61 -8.46
CA ASN A 792 -22.82 49.94 -9.73
C ASN A 792 -24.22 50.53 -9.51
N THR A 793 -24.36 51.80 -9.88
CA THR A 793 -25.58 52.59 -9.67
C THR A 793 -26.76 52.20 -10.57
N ARG A 794 -26.55 51.33 -11.55
CA ARG A 794 -27.56 50.93 -12.54
C ARG A 794 -28.27 49.62 -12.21
N ASP A 795 -27.54 48.61 -11.77
CA ASP A 795 -27.99 47.21 -11.70
C ASP A 795 -27.77 46.57 -10.32
N GLY A 796 -27.28 47.34 -9.33
CA GLY A 796 -27.18 46.90 -7.94
C GLY A 796 -26.06 45.89 -7.69
N GLN A 797 -25.07 45.80 -8.59
CA GLN A 797 -23.81 45.12 -8.32
C GLN A 797 -23.05 45.90 -7.25
N LYS A 798 -22.49 45.21 -6.27
CA LYS A 798 -21.74 45.82 -5.18
C LYS A 798 -20.62 44.89 -4.74
N VAL A 799 -19.43 45.46 -4.50
CA VAL A 799 -18.28 44.76 -3.93
C VAL A 799 -17.76 45.58 -2.76
N GLU A 800 -17.55 44.93 -1.62
CA GLU A 800 -16.99 45.52 -0.42
C GLU A 800 -15.72 44.75 -0.05
N ALA A 801 -14.66 45.47 0.26
CA ALA A 801 -13.38 44.90 0.68
C ALA A 801 -12.83 45.62 1.90
N GLU A 802 -12.18 44.87 2.79
CA GLU A 802 -11.53 45.35 4.00
C GLU A 802 -10.13 44.74 4.10
N GLY A 803 -9.14 45.50 4.58
CA GLY A 803 -7.77 45.03 4.67
C GLY A 803 -7.07 45.33 5.99
N ALA A 804 -5.92 44.70 6.19
CA ALA A 804 -5.05 44.92 7.35
C ALA A 804 -3.58 44.68 7.01
N PHE A 805 -2.71 45.41 7.70
CA PHE A 805 -1.27 45.12 7.74
C PHE A 805 -0.95 44.21 8.92
N LEU A 806 -0.35 43.06 8.62
CA LEU A 806 0.13 42.11 9.62
C LEU A 806 1.65 42.23 9.71
N SER A 807 2.15 42.76 10.83
CA SER A 807 3.58 42.96 11.08
C SER A 807 4.13 41.90 12.05
N SER A 808 4.13 40.65 11.58
CA SER A 808 4.69 39.49 12.30
C SER A 808 6.17 39.25 11.90
N SER A 809 6.66 37.99 11.92
CA SER A 809 8.02 37.63 11.45
C SER A 809 8.26 37.94 9.97
N SER A 810 7.20 37.94 9.16
CA SER A 810 7.13 38.53 7.81
C SER A 810 5.95 39.50 7.75
N SER A 811 6.13 40.65 7.09
CA SER A 811 5.01 41.59 6.90
C SER A 811 4.12 41.14 5.75
N LYS A 812 2.82 41.29 5.95
CA LYS A 812 1.79 40.90 4.98
C LYS A 812 0.74 41.98 4.89
N LEU A 813 0.17 42.14 3.70
CA LEU A 813 -1.04 42.92 3.48
C LEU A 813 -2.13 41.95 3.08
N ILE A 814 -3.21 41.93 3.86
CA ILE A 814 -4.34 41.06 3.62
C ILE A 814 -5.57 41.86 3.22
N PHE A 815 -6.42 41.24 2.40
CA PHE A 815 -7.75 41.73 2.08
C PHE A 815 -8.77 40.61 2.22
N THR A 816 -9.95 40.97 2.69
CA THR A 816 -11.17 40.18 2.55
C THR A 816 -12.17 40.94 1.69
N TRP A 817 -12.99 40.24 0.91
CA TRP A 817 -14.05 40.88 0.15
C TRP A 817 -15.31 40.02 0.03
N SER A 818 -16.40 40.70 -0.28
CA SER A 818 -17.67 40.07 -0.65
C SER A 818 -18.41 40.96 -1.63
N GLY A 819 -19.29 40.35 -2.42
CA GLY A 819 -20.05 41.13 -3.38
C GLY A 819 -20.75 40.31 -4.43
N ASN A 820 -21.62 40.98 -5.17
CA ASN A 820 -22.36 40.41 -6.28
C ASN A 820 -22.00 41.10 -7.59
N MET A 821 -21.66 40.30 -8.59
CA MET A 821 -21.35 40.73 -9.94
C MET A 821 -22.34 40.10 -10.91
N MET A 822 -22.60 40.79 -12.02
CA MET A 822 -23.50 40.34 -13.06
C MET A 822 -22.83 40.53 -14.42
N SER A 823 -22.87 39.50 -15.26
CA SER A 823 -22.47 39.62 -16.66
C SER A 823 -23.52 40.38 -17.47
N ASP A 824 -23.16 40.84 -18.67
CA ASP A 824 -24.10 41.46 -19.62
C ASP A 824 -25.24 40.51 -20.05
N SER A 825 -25.03 39.20 -19.93
CA SER A 825 -26.03 38.17 -20.22
C SER A 825 -26.96 37.86 -19.04
N GLY A 826 -26.71 38.42 -17.86
CA GLY A 826 -27.51 38.26 -16.65
C GLY A 826 -26.99 37.20 -15.68
N GLN A 827 -25.88 36.53 -15.99
CA GLN A 827 -25.27 35.56 -15.07
C GLN A 827 -24.77 36.26 -13.82
N LYS A 828 -25.11 35.72 -12.65
CA LYS A 828 -24.70 36.26 -11.36
C LYS A 828 -23.53 35.47 -10.77
N VAL A 829 -22.52 36.20 -10.31
CA VAL A 829 -21.42 35.70 -9.51
C VAL A 829 -21.58 36.30 -8.11
N GLU A 830 -21.66 35.46 -7.09
CA GLU A 830 -21.67 35.89 -5.70
C GLU A 830 -20.37 35.43 -5.03
N ILE A 831 -19.69 36.38 -4.39
CA ILE A 831 -18.53 36.12 -3.53
C ILE A 831 -19.00 36.32 -2.10
N ALA A 832 -18.93 35.25 -1.29
CA ALA A 832 -19.48 35.21 0.05
C ALA A 832 -18.40 35.28 1.15
N ALA A 833 -18.88 35.57 2.37
CA ALA A 833 -18.16 35.53 3.65
C ALA A 833 -16.94 36.48 3.79
N PRO A 834 -17.13 37.79 4.03
CA PRO A 834 -16.00 38.63 4.42
C PRO A 834 -15.64 38.36 5.89
N SER A 835 -14.38 38.04 6.17
CA SER A 835 -13.86 37.92 7.54
C SER A 835 -12.37 38.23 7.57
N LEU A 836 -12.03 39.42 8.06
CA LEU A 836 -10.64 39.84 8.17
C LEU A 836 -9.85 38.89 9.06
N GLU A 837 -10.41 38.46 10.20
CA GLU A 837 -9.80 37.49 11.12
C GLU A 837 -9.52 36.12 10.46
N ALA A 838 -10.42 35.66 9.59
CA ALA A 838 -10.19 34.42 8.83
C ALA A 838 -9.07 34.60 7.80
N CYS A 839 -8.99 35.75 7.14
CA CYS A 839 -7.90 36.07 6.21
C CYS A 839 -6.56 36.29 6.91
N GLU A 840 -6.56 36.82 8.14
CA GLU A 840 -5.36 36.89 8.98
C GLU A 840 -4.83 35.49 9.28
N THR A 841 -5.73 34.59 9.66
CA THR A 841 -5.39 33.19 9.93
C THR A 841 -4.84 32.52 8.67
N TYR A 842 -5.52 32.64 7.53
CA TYR A 842 -5.06 32.11 6.24
C TYR A 842 -3.66 32.63 5.87
N ALA A 843 -3.41 33.93 6.00
CA ALA A 843 -2.11 34.52 5.69
C ALA A 843 -1.00 34.09 6.65
N ILE A 844 -1.32 33.59 7.86
CA ILE A 844 -0.36 33.12 8.85
C ILE A 844 -0.12 31.61 8.74
N THR A 845 -1.18 30.81 8.65
CA THR A 845 -1.10 29.35 8.72
C THR A 845 -1.12 28.68 7.36
N GLY A 846 -1.60 29.37 6.32
CA GLY A 846 -1.88 28.78 5.01
C GLY A 846 -3.18 27.97 4.96
N ASN A 847 -3.94 27.87 6.05
CA ASN A 847 -5.18 27.10 6.11
C ASN A 847 -6.29 27.77 5.30
N THR A 848 -7.04 26.98 4.54
CA THR A 848 -8.19 27.43 3.75
C THR A 848 -9.16 28.27 4.60
N PRO A 849 -9.36 29.57 4.26
CA PRO A 849 -10.24 30.43 5.02
C PRO A 849 -11.70 30.17 4.67
N ASN A 850 -12.59 30.31 5.66
CA ASN A 850 -14.03 30.40 5.43
C ASN A 850 -14.46 31.80 4.93
N ALA A 851 -13.56 32.49 4.24
CA ALA A 851 -13.72 33.83 3.73
C ALA A 851 -12.97 34.01 2.43
N SER A 852 -13.43 34.92 1.58
CA SER A 852 -12.67 35.30 0.39
C SER A 852 -11.53 36.22 0.80
N CYS A 853 -10.30 35.80 0.51
CA CYS A 853 -9.06 36.36 1.05
C CYS A 853 -7.98 36.53 -0.02
N LEU A 854 -7.20 37.60 0.10
CA LEU A 854 -5.95 37.84 -0.64
C LEU A 854 -4.87 38.16 0.38
N ALA A 855 -3.72 37.52 0.26
CA ALA A 855 -2.54 37.79 1.05
C ALA A 855 -1.36 38.12 0.13
N LEU A 856 -0.75 39.27 0.37
CA LEU A 856 0.47 39.73 -0.26
C LEU A 856 1.59 39.63 0.77
N PHE A 857 2.63 38.86 0.45
CA PHE A 857 3.78 38.64 1.33
C PHE A 857 4.94 39.52 0.90
N PHE A 858 5.53 40.26 1.86
CA PHE A 858 6.63 41.18 1.60
C PHE A 858 7.96 40.62 2.11
N ASP A 859 9.05 40.88 1.39
CA ASP A 859 10.43 40.53 1.76
C ASP A 859 11.08 41.56 2.70
N GLY A 860 10.28 42.12 3.61
CA GLY A 860 10.71 43.20 4.48
C GLY A 860 9.60 43.65 5.44
N ARG A 861 9.93 44.58 6.34
CA ARG A 861 8.98 45.06 7.34
C ARG A 861 8.13 46.20 6.78
N VAL A 862 6.84 45.95 6.65
CA VAL A 862 5.78 46.86 6.23
C VAL A 862 4.73 46.97 7.34
N ASN A 863 4.41 48.19 7.79
CA ASN A 863 3.35 48.43 8.77
C ASN A 863 2.23 49.34 8.24
N ASP A 864 2.49 50.07 7.14
CA ASP A 864 1.55 50.94 6.44
C ASP A 864 1.91 51.05 4.95
N PHE A 865 1.13 51.82 4.18
CA PHE A 865 1.39 52.03 2.76
C PHE A 865 2.68 52.82 2.46
N ASP A 866 3.16 53.66 3.39
CA ASP A 866 4.42 54.40 3.20
C ASP A 866 5.62 53.44 3.27
N ASP A 867 5.56 52.44 4.16
CA ASP A 867 6.57 51.37 4.25
C ASP A 867 6.51 50.41 3.03
N ALA A 868 5.31 50.16 2.48
CA ALA A 868 5.10 49.22 1.37
C ALA A 868 5.76 49.66 0.04
N ALA A 869 6.09 50.95 -0.08
CA ALA A 869 6.63 51.53 -1.31
C ALA A 869 8.08 51.10 -1.64
N ASP A 870 8.82 50.59 -0.65
CA ASP A 870 10.26 50.28 -0.74
C ASP A 870 10.58 48.78 -0.51
N VAL A 871 9.57 47.90 -0.49
CA VAL A 871 9.72 46.46 -0.22
C VAL A 871 9.16 45.62 -1.37
N ASP A 872 9.84 44.53 -1.72
CA ASP A 872 9.45 43.61 -2.79
C ASP A 872 8.42 42.56 -2.31
N ILE A 873 7.57 42.07 -3.22
CA ILE A 873 6.55 41.04 -2.93
C ILE A 873 7.14 39.67 -3.24
N SER A 874 7.15 38.76 -2.27
CA SER A 874 7.71 37.42 -2.42
C SER A 874 6.69 36.37 -2.87
N LYS A 875 5.41 36.53 -2.48
CA LYS A 875 4.31 35.61 -2.80
C LYS A 875 2.98 36.35 -2.87
N VAL A 876 2.08 35.89 -3.74
CA VAL A 876 0.65 36.25 -3.70
C VAL A 876 -0.16 34.97 -3.50
N SER A 877 -1.07 34.99 -2.53
CA SER A 877 -1.98 33.88 -2.25
C SER A 877 -3.41 34.38 -2.19
N SER A 878 -4.32 33.66 -2.83
CA SER A 878 -5.74 34.02 -2.88
C SER A 878 -6.61 32.80 -2.71
N HIS A 879 -7.68 32.95 -1.94
CA HIS A 879 -8.74 31.96 -1.79
C HIS A 879 -10.08 32.65 -1.89
N ASN A 880 -10.98 32.14 -2.73
CA ASN A 880 -12.26 32.76 -3.00
C ASN A 880 -13.37 31.74 -2.87
N ILE A 881 -14.41 32.09 -2.12
CA ILE A 881 -15.64 31.30 -2.06
C ILE A 881 -16.59 31.90 -3.09
N VAL A 882 -16.88 31.16 -4.16
CA VAL A 882 -17.58 31.66 -5.34
C VAL A 882 -18.77 30.78 -5.67
N THR A 883 -19.94 31.41 -5.79
CA THR A 883 -21.16 30.75 -6.28
C THR A 883 -21.60 31.41 -7.59
N PHE A 884 -21.77 30.61 -8.65
CA PHE A 884 -22.35 31.05 -9.93
C PHE A 884 -23.84 30.67 -9.97
N ILE A 885 -24.71 31.68 -9.86
CA ILE A 885 -26.14 31.48 -9.53
C ILE A 885 -27.03 31.33 -10.78
N ASP A 886 -26.58 31.73 -11.97
CA ASP A 886 -27.45 31.80 -13.17
C ASP A 886 -26.75 31.36 -14.48
N GLY A 887 -25.98 30.27 -14.42
CA GLY A 887 -25.53 29.51 -15.61
C GLY A 887 -26.29 28.19 -15.69
N GLN A 888 -26.42 27.57 -16.87
CA GLN A 888 -27.30 26.40 -17.08
C GLN A 888 -26.98 25.16 -16.19
N TYR A 889 -25.85 25.17 -15.49
CA TYR A 889 -25.33 24.04 -14.71
C TYR A 889 -25.14 24.31 -13.20
N GLY A 890 -25.06 25.58 -12.77
CA GLY A 890 -24.76 25.97 -11.38
C GLY A 890 -23.39 25.49 -10.88
N PHE A 891 -22.55 26.40 -10.38
CA PHE A 891 -21.31 26.03 -9.69
C PHE A 891 -21.35 26.62 -8.29
N ASP A 892 -21.03 25.79 -7.31
CA ASP A 892 -20.83 26.19 -5.92
C ASP A 892 -19.52 25.58 -5.43
N GLY A 893 -18.60 26.43 -4.98
CA GLY A 893 -17.27 25.97 -4.64
C GLY A 893 -16.28 27.09 -4.36
N THR A 894 -15.01 26.75 -4.44
CA THR A 894 -13.90 27.64 -4.16
C THR A 894 -12.96 27.75 -5.36
N VAL A 895 -12.31 28.91 -5.46
CA VAL A 895 -11.27 29.20 -6.43
C VAL A 895 -10.09 29.78 -5.68
N SER A 896 -8.96 29.10 -5.71
CA SER A 896 -7.73 29.56 -5.10
C SER A 896 -6.60 29.66 -6.10
N PHE A 897 -5.66 30.55 -5.83
CA PHE A 897 -4.43 30.60 -6.58
C PHE A 897 -3.24 31.02 -5.74
N ASP A 898 -2.09 30.50 -6.11
CA ASP A 898 -0.79 30.90 -5.57
C ASP A 898 0.12 31.34 -6.71
N ILE A 899 0.77 32.50 -6.53
CA ILE A 899 1.77 33.03 -7.45
C ILE A 899 3.11 33.07 -6.73
N THR A 900 4.09 32.42 -7.32
CA THR A 900 5.50 32.44 -6.91
C THR A 900 6.40 32.72 -8.10
N ALA A 901 7.65 33.08 -7.86
CA ALA A 901 8.62 33.29 -8.92
C ALA A 901 10.00 32.76 -8.54
N ILE A 902 10.75 32.32 -9.54
CA ILE A 902 12.16 31.92 -9.40
C ILE A 902 13.03 32.68 -10.40
N ASP A 903 14.27 32.94 -10.03
CA ASP A 903 15.27 33.46 -10.95
C ASP A 903 15.75 32.38 -11.94
N ARG A 904 16.55 32.79 -12.93
CA ARG A 904 17.19 31.87 -13.91
C ARG A 904 18.10 30.79 -13.31
N PHE A 905 18.40 30.84 -12.01
CA PHE A 905 19.22 29.86 -11.29
C PHE A 905 18.38 28.94 -10.40
N GLY A 906 17.05 29.13 -10.37
CA GLY A 906 16.11 28.33 -9.58
C GLY A 906 15.86 28.84 -8.16
N ASN A 907 16.37 30.02 -7.79
CA ASN A 907 16.17 30.57 -6.44
C ASN A 907 14.84 31.34 -6.37
N PRO A 908 14.12 31.31 -5.23
CA PRO A 908 12.96 32.18 -5.02
C PRO A 908 13.30 33.64 -5.31
N SER A 909 12.45 34.29 -6.09
CA SER A 909 12.62 35.68 -6.51
C SER A 909 11.31 36.42 -6.27
N PRO A 910 11.34 37.75 -6.08
CA PRO A 910 10.12 38.54 -6.06
C PRO A 910 9.24 38.29 -7.28
N VAL A 911 7.93 38.20 -7.04
CA VAL A 911 6.94 38.18 -8.11
C VAL A 911 6.89 39.54 -8.80
N PHE A 912 6.49 39.58 -10.07
CA PHE A 912 6.44 40.80 -10.90
C PHE A 912 7.81 41.46 -11.16
N TYR A 913 8.90 40.69 -11.13
CA TYR A 913 10.24 41.13 -11.53
C TYR A 913 10.55 40.81 -13.00
N ASP A 914 11.50 41.53 -13.61
CA ASP A 914 12.04 41.18 -14.94
C ASP A 914 13.00 39.97 -14.81
N ASP A 915 13.15 39.13 -15.85
CA ASP A 915 14.08 37.98 -15.93
C ASP A 915 13.84 36.84 -14.88
N VAL A 916 12.58 36.61 -14.50
CA VAL A 916 12.15 35.53 -13.58
C VAL A 916 11.08 34.66 -14.23
N THR A 917 11.04 33.37 -13.87
CA THR A 917 9.95 32.46 -14.23
C THR A 917 8.89 32.48 -13.14
N GLN A 918 7.65 32.80 -13.48
CA GLN A 918 6.54 32.84 -12.52
C GLN A 918 5.70 31.57 -12.64
N TYR A 919 5.28 31.04 -11.51
CA TYR A 919 4.40 29.88 -11.42
C TYR A 919 3.07 30.33 -10.83
N LEU A 920 1.99 30.00 -11.52
CA LEU A 920 0.62 30.16 -11.07
C LEU A 920 0.02 28.77 -10.91
N GLU A 921 -0.20 28.38 -9.66
CA GLU A 921 -1.05 27.23 -9.34
C GLU A 921 -2.47 27.76 -9.16
N PHE A 922 -3.40 27.32 -10.00
CA PHE A 922 -4.80 27.72 -9.96
C PHE A 922 -5.67 26.50 -9.71
N VAL A 923 -6.38 26.49 -8.59
CA VAL A 923 -7.21 25.38 -8.15
C VAL A 923 -8.67 25.82 -8.11
N VAL A 924 -9.53 25.00 -8.71
CA VAL A 924 -10.97 25.10 -8.64
C VAL A 924 -11.47 23.84 -7.96
N GLU A 925 -12.26 24.00 -6.93
CA GLU A 925 -12.91 22.88 -6.28
C GLU A 925 -14.38 23.20 -6.08
N GLY A 926 -15.27 22.27 -6.40
CA GLY A 926 -16.69 22.50 -6.19
C GLY A 926 -17.59 21.45 -6.77
N ILE A 927 -18.88 21.76 -6.76
CA ILE A 927 -19.94 20.87 -7.19
C ILE A 927 -20.67 21.50 -8.38
N THR A 928 -20.79 20.73 -9.46
CA THR A 928 -21.63 21.05 -10.61
C THR A 928 -22.50 19.84 -10.95
N GLU A 929 -23.82 20.01 -11.08
CA GLU A 929 -24.77 18.93 -11.40
C GLU A 929 -24.58 17.62 -10.59
N GLN A 930 -24.31 17.71 -9.27
CA GLN A 930 -24.03 16.56 -8.37
C GLN A 930 -22.69 15.85 -8.64
N THR A 931 -21.83 16.42 -9.48
CA THR A 931 -20.46 15.97 -9.69
C THR A 931 -19.55 16.86 -8.88
N GLU A 932 -18.86 16.26 -7.92
CA GLU A 932 -17.85 16.93 -7.11
C GLU A 932 -16.50 16.74 -7.79
N PHE A 933 -15.80 17.85 -8.04
CA PHE A 933 -14.56 17.82 -8.80
C PHE A 933 -13.55 18.82 -8.26
N ASN A 934 -12.28 18.50 -8.46
CA ASN A 934 -11.16 19.41 -8.32
C ASN A 934 -10.47 19.53 -9.68
N THR A 935 -10.27 20.77 -10.12
CA THR A 935 -9.41 21.08 -11.27
C THR A 935 -8.21 21.88 -10.81
N THR A 936 -7.01 21.38 -11.11
CA THR A 936 -5.75 22.08 -10.89
C THR A 936 -5.13 22.45 -12.23
N PHE A 937 -4.74 23.71 -12.37
CA PHE A 937 -3.93 24.22 -13.48
C PHE A 937 -2.57 24.64 -12.93
N ASP A 938 -1.51 24.10 -13.52
CA ASP A 938 -0.14 24.54 -13.30
C ASP A 938 0.28 25.38 -14.51
N VAL A 939 0.45 26.68 -14.32
CA VAL A 939 0.78 27.64 -15.38
C VAL A 939 2.17 28.21 -15.13
N LYS A 940 3.02 28.15 -16.15
CA LYS A 940 4.38 28.67 -16.11
C LYS A 940 4.53 29.87 -17.06
N TYR A 941 4.96 31.00 -16.52
CA TYR A 941 5.25 32.21 -17.29
C TYR A 941 6.75 32.45 -17.33
N ASP A 942 7.38 32.28 -18.51
CA ASP A 942 8.81 32.44 -18.71
C ASP A 942 9.06 33.42 -19.88
N GLU A 943 9.30 34.71 -19.62
CA GLU A 943 9.48 35.67 -20.73
C GLU A 943 10.64 35.23 -21.66
N PRO A 944 10.42 35.10 -22.99
CA PRO A 944 9.31 35.61 -23.80
C PRO A 944 8.23 34.58 -24.20
N THR A 945 8.24 33.37 -23.63
CA THR A 945 7.37 32.24 -23.96
C THR A 945 6.37 31.95 -22.83
N GLU A 946 5.09 32.17 -23.11
CA GLU A 946 4.00 31.63 -22.28
C GLU A 946 3.94 30.11 -22.44
N GLU A 947 4.37 29.35 -21.43
CA GLU A 947 4.27 27.89 -21.39
C GLU A 947 3.19 27.48 -20.37
N ILE A 948 1.98 27.22 -20.85
CA ILE A 948 0.93 26.68 -19.97
C ILE A 948 1.36 25.24 -19.61
N GLY A 949 1.41 24.88 -18.32
CA GLY A 949 1.98 23.61 -17.84
C GLY A 949 1.03 22.44 -18.01
N SER A 950 0.23 22.11 -17.00
CA SER A 950 -0.71 20.96 -17.05
C SER A 950 -2.09 21.32 -16.48
N MET A 951 -3.12 20.61 -16.95
CA MET A 951 -4.45 20.64 -16.35
C MET A 951 -4.82 19.24 -15.90
N LYS A 952 -5.21 19.14 -14.64
CA LYS A 952 -5.71 17.91 -14.02
C LYS A 952 -7.11 18.14 -13.49
N ILE A 953 -8.05 17.27 -13.87
CA ILE A 953 -9.41 17.26 -13.34
C ILE A 953 -9.64 15.92 -12.64
N SER A 954 -9.94 15.95 -11.35
CA SER A 954 -10.29 14.78 -10.55
C SER A 954 -11.76 14.81 -10.19
N LEU A 955 -12.46 13.70 -10.38
CA LEU A 955 -13.83 13.54 -9.88
C LEU A 955 -13.75 12.96 -8.47
N LEU A 956 -14.00 13.80 -7.47
CA LEU A 956 -13.83 13.46 -6.06
C LEU A 956 -14.84 12.40 -5.60
N ASN A 957 -16.01 12.35 -6.25
CA ASN A 957 -17.07 11.40 -5.93
C ASN A 957 -17.19 10.22 -6.92
N TYR A 958 -16.09 9.83 -7.59
CA TYR A 958 -16.12 8.74 -8.57
C TYR A 958 -14.78 8.00 -8.74
N ILE A 959 -14.60 6.88 -8.01
CA ILE A 959 -13.53 5.85 -8.18
C ILE A 959 -12.12 6.40 -8.48
N GLY A 960 -11.79 7.57 -7.90
CA GLY A 960 -10.54 8.31 -8.15
C GLY A 960 -10.25 8.61 -9.62
N TYR A 961 -11.29 8.82 -10.42
CA TYR A 961 -11.17 9.22 -11.82
C TYR A 961 -10.37 10.53 -11.94
N GLU A 962 -9.36 10.51 -12.80
CA GLU A 962 -8.50 11.66 -13.10
C GLU A 962 -8.35 11.80 -14.62
N PHE A 963 -8.55 13.02 -15.09
CA PHE A 963 -8.29 13.48 -16.45
C PHE A 963 -7.11 14.44 -16.42
N ASP A 964 -5.98 14.04 -17.00
CA ASP A 964 -4.71 14.76 -16.93
C ASP A 964 -4.23 15.08 -18.35
N VAL A 965 -4.07 16.37 -18.67
CA VAL A 965 -3.65 16.86 -19.98
C VAL A 965 -2.47 17.81 -19.84
N ASN A 966 -1.44 17.57 -20.64
CA ASN A 966 -0.30 18.47 -20.76
C ASN A 966 -0.64 19.62 -21.72
N LEU A 967 -0.38 20.86 -21.30
CA LEU A 967 -0.72 22.10 -21.99
C LEU A 967 0.47 22.79 -22.67
N VAL A 968 1.67 22.21 -22.54
CA VAL A 968 2.90 22.76 -23.12
C VAL A 968 2.83 22.68 -24.65
N ASP A 969 2.84 23.83 -25.32
CA ASP A 969 2.66 23.95 -26.78
C ASP A 969 3.92 23.52 -27.56
N GLU A 970 4.03 22.22 -27.84
CA GLU A 970 5.01 21.66 -28.77
C GLU A 970 4.43 21.45 -30.19
N SER A 971 3.87 22.47 -30.85
CA SER A 971 3.51 22.40 -32.28
C SER A 971 2.52 21.28 -32.70
N GLY A 972 1.83 20.63 -31.75
CA GLY A 972 0.99 19.44 -31.94
C GLY A 972 -0.28 19.46 -31.08
N PRO A 973 -1.22 18.50 -31.28
CA PRO A 973 -2.44 18.43 -30.47
C PRO A 973 -2.11 18.10 -29.01
N LEU A 974 -2.90 18.62 -28.06
CA LEU A 974 -2.71 18.30 -26.64
C LEU A 974 -2.87 16.80 -26.39
N VAL A 975 -2.06 16.26 -25.48
CA VAL A 975 -2.05 14.84 -25.10
C VAL A 975 -2.15 14.69 -23.60
N GLY A 976 -2.76 13.57 -23.18
CA GLY A 976 -3.02 13.32 -21.78
C GLY A 976 -3.42 11.87 -21.52
N LYS A 977 -3.92 11.60 -20.33
CA LYS A 977 -4.40 10.28 -19.90
C LYS A 977 -5.62 10.40 -19.01
N VAL A 978 -6.46 9.37 -19.05
CA VAL A 978 -7.49 9.11 -18.05
C VAL A 978 -7.06 7.94 -17.19
N SER A 979 -7.22 8.06 -15.89
CA SER A 979 -6.95 7.00 -14.92
C SER A 979 -8.05 6.86 -13.89
N ILE A 980 -8.15 5.68 -13.31
CA ILE A 980 -9.05 5.36 -12.18
C ILE A 980 -8.23 4.65 -11.09
N LEU A 981 -8.80 4.48 -9.90
CA LEU A 981 -8.22 3.61 -8.89
C LEU A 981 -8.71 2.18 -9.07
N ASP A 982 -7.83 1.21 -8.85
CA ASP A 982 -8.19 -0.21 -8.74
C ASP A 982 -8.67 -0.56 -7.32
N ASP A 983 -9.00 -1.82 -7.10
CA ASP A 983 -9.52 -2.31 -5.82
C ASP A 983 -8.47 -2.23 -4.68
N ASN A 984 -7.19 -2.01 -5.00
CA ASN A 984 -6.09 -1.77 -4.06
C ASN A 984 -5.70 -0.28 -3.95
N LEU A 985 -6.55 0.62 -4.45
CA LEU A 985 -6.32 2.07 -4.51
C LEU A 985 -5.07 2.47 -5.34
N ALA A 986 -4.58 1.61 -6.22
CA ALA A 986 -3.52 1.94 -7.15
C ALA A 986 -4.08 2.63 -8.40
N ARG A 987 -3.44 3.71 -8.83
CA ARG A 987 -3.85 4.46 -10.03
C ARG A 987 -3.49 3.69 -11.29
N ILE A 988 -4.51 3.25 -12.02
CA ILE A 988 -4.38 2.51 -13.27
C ILE A 988 -4.85 3.38 -14.44
N ILE A 989 -4.05 3.38 -15.53
CA ILE A 989 -4.38 4.15 -16.73
C ILE A 989 -5.51 3.43 -17.47
N ALA A 990 -6.62 4.13 -17.72
CA ALA A 990 -7.79 3.60 -18.41
C ALA A 990 -7.87 4.04 -19.88
N GLY A 991 -7.16 5.09 -20.28
CA GLY A 991 -7.05 5.49 -21.68
C GLY A 991 -6.15 6.70 -21.93
N ASP A 992 -5.78 6.91 -23.20
CA ASP A 992 -4.98 8.04 -23.66
C ASP A 992 -5.88 9.14 -24.25
N ILE A 993 -5.62 10.39 -23.90
CA ILE A 993 -6.34 11.57 -24.38
C ILE A 993 -5.58 12.18 -25.56
N THR A 994 -6.31 12.60 -26.59
CA THR A 994 -5.78 13.43 -27.68
C THR A 994 -6.79 14.51 -28.03
N GLU A 995 -6.34 15.75 -28.14
CA GLU A 995 -7.16 16.86 -28.60
C GLU A 995 -7.69 16.62 -30.03
N ILE A 996 -8.95 16.96 -30.26
CA ILE A 996 -9.59 16.96 -31.58
C ILE A 996 -10.30 18.30 -31.81
N GLU A 997 -10.74 18.56 -33.04
CA GLU A 997 -11.54 19.75 -33.34
C GLU A 997 -12.81 19.74 -32.46
N ASN A 998 -12.94 20.75 -31.59
CA ASN A 998 -14.09 20.94 -30.69
C ASN A 998 -14.25 19.87 -29.58
N GLY A 999 -13.15 19.33 -29.04
CA GLY A 999 -13.14 18.46 -27.86
C GLY A 999 -11.91 17.56 -27.72
N PHE A 1000 -12.08 16.35 -27.19
CA PHE A 1000 -11.01 15.35 -27.03
C PHE A 1000 -11.46 13.95 -27.44
N ARG A 1001 -10.50 13.13 -27.87
CA ARG A 1001 -10.65 11.70 -28.11
C ARG A 1001 -9.97 10.95 -26.97
N ILE A 1002 -10.66 9.95 -26.41
CA ILE A 1002 -10.04 8.99 -25.50
C ILE A 1002 -9.90 7.65 -26.22
N ASN A 1003 -8.67 7.15 -26.28
CA ASN A 1003 -8.35 5.79 -26.69
C ASN A 1003 -8.24 4.93 -25.43
N TYR A 1004 -9.33 4.23 -25.08
CA TYR A 1004 -9.38 3.37 -23.90
C TYR A 1004 -8.50 2.13 -24.06
N ILE A 1005 -8.01 1.59 -22.94
CA ILE A 1005 -7.16 0.38 -22.91
C ILE A 1005 -7.89 -0.89 -23.41
N SER A 1006 -9.23 -0.85 -23.52
CA SER A 1006 -10.03 -1.86 -24.22
C SER A 1006 -9.95 -1.78 -25.75
N ASN A 1007 -9.11 -0.90 -26.32
CA ASN A 1007 -9.01 -0.55 -27.74
C ASN A 1007 -10.28 0.11 -28.32
N GLU A 1008 -11.10 0.72 -27.48
CA GLU A 1008 -12.22 1.54 -27.94
C GLU A 1008 -11.80 3.00 -27.97
N SER A 1009 -12.16 3.71 -29.05
CA SER A 1009 -11.87 5.12 -29.21
C SER A 1009 -13.19 5.89 -29.25
N ILE A 1010 -13.36 6.85 -28.33
CA ILE A 1010 -14.57 7.66 -28.21
C ILE A 1010 -14.20 9.14 -28.34
N ASP A 1011 -14.94 9.84 -29.20
CA ASP A 1011 -14.83 11.29 -29.41
C ASP A 1011 -15.84 12.00 -28.49
N TYR A 1012 -15.33 12.81 -27.58
CA TYR A 1012 -16.11 13.68 -26.71
C TYR A 1012 -16.07 15.10 -27.30
N THR A 1013 -17.22 15.62 -27.72
CA THR A 1013 -17.34 16.86 -28.51
C THR A 1013 -18.25 17.89 -27.84
N ASN A 1014 -18.13 19.16 -28.24
CA ASN A 1014 -18.80 20.33 -27.62
C ASN A 1014 -18.25 20.64 -26.21
N ILE A 1015 -16.95 20.42 -26.02
CA ILE A 1015 -16.25 20.71 -24.78
C ILE A 1015 -15.25 21.83 -25.11
N GLU A 1016 -15.49 23.02 -24.56
CA GLU A 1016 -14.55 24.13 -24.63
C GLU A 1016 -13.67 24.09 -23.37
N VAL A 1017 -12.42 23.65 -23.52
CA VAL A 1017 -11.47 23.54 -22.39
C VAL A 1017 -10.73 24.88 -22.17
N TYR A 1018 -10.64 25.73 -23.20
CA TYR A 1018 -9.98 27.05 -23.15
C TYR A 1018 -10.76 28.07 -23.98
N GLY A 1019 -10.98 29.27 -23.43
CA GLY A 1019 -11.48 30.41 -24.20
C GLY A 1019 -10.44 30.86 -25.23
N ASP A 1020 -10.89 31.20 -26.45
CA ASP A 1020 -10.05 31.61 -27.60
C ASP A 1020 -8.83 32.48 -27.20
N ARG A 1021 -7.65 32.08 -27.71
CA ARG A 1021 -6.38 32.83 -27.74
C ARG A 1021 -6.52 34.28 -28.22
#